data_AF-A0A3D1ZIZ3-F1
#
_entry.id   AF-A0A3D1ZIZ3-F1
#
_cell.length_a   1.000
_cell.length_b   1.000
_cell.length_c   1.000
_cell.angle_alpha   90.00
_cell.angle_beta   90.00
_cell.angle_gamma   90.00
#
_symmetry.space_group_name_H-M   'P 1'
#
loop_
_entity.id
_entity.type
_entity.pdbx_description
1 polymer ?
#
loop_
_entity_poly.entity_id
_entity_poly.type
_entity_poly.pdbx_seq_one_letter_code
_entity_poly.pdbx_strand_id
1 'polypeptide(L)'
;MENQDRSTLEQIQEQFRRFPAPVADEFEKAQAKMPDNMEADSMVKWANAGVEIAEQTVRSWEAAAQYYKVSPQVISYMPFNYFMRWTQCGNDLCKESPTLATAYFEASPEAMSQLRSRHIEAWAALGNSLYKGTWKSSTLACKFFAYSPALMESLTFPELERFVSFLDALSHRSYDLAAECLALGQQIFPLIGDDKTAFIGLATALVDSGWREVKSFFESGAKALPKIDEDQRFRFLKIAERLVQGGGTNIPNVMLETSQALSEVDPEAHSRILTLSEALLEESPAAVPEFIKGCAQIMDRLSLAQVERWYEEGVNLLRQNPDGGLAFFKIESAHSESVLEALSSGVEFDRIKPVMEMYCRGLAGSEIKLAASEDLVSKGIGWVSSESPSTEGSTVFVPTLVDRYPSKDENFGWFKVVSTHQVAHLEFGSFYFEFDEPSTIFQDRRADLEKNKVEKERPEGEEQVEGEGLERAWITDMQRFFNLFEDRKLSLDIFTVVEDGRLDFRVKHEYPGIRAAYSVVQADSHKGRPEIESLPVREALVEFLVRLSLQQYDSIPAPLEYVEQAKQITDIARRVLDATSTVQDAAEATLRIYAIIAAIPNEEVPPEDWEDVDTDEEQQEEYTDPDEMEQLLQQLAEGMEMELRPDGESDYESSEEVEYRGDFKPELVQLLSQLRMQDGQSAGEADGQPITQEQLEELLQNSAELDFQAVEGDIQNSQGLFADNLLKEAGMNLPDNPEFGQGPFVHVDDDGDALEASEPQTFVYDEWDFRADDYKPRWCIVRQKTMQEGDPAFYASTLHNYGGLVSRIRRQFEMMVPETFRRQRKLEDGEDIDIDDLVEAIVDMKTGVSPSEKFYWRRNKIQREVAAAFLVDTSASTAEAIDEGKRTADDWDAPDDPVEYMVWLRTRRGEAARRSYKRIIDVEKEAIVLIVNALEAIGDVYGIYGFSGYGRENVEFYTIKELDEAFSDRVKRRIDRVAPLHATRMGPAIRHATAKLEKADARTKILFLVSDGRPQDRGYSREGVEKEYAVHDTRMALEEARRKDINAFCLTVDKNGHDYLGTMCADMGYEVLDSIFDLPERLLYLYRRLTM
;
A
#
# COMPACT_ATOMS: atom_id res chain seq x y z
N MET A 1 -0.80 -50.96 69.53
CA MET A 1 -0.05 -49.80 69.00
C MET A 1 -1.00 -48.77 68.40
N GLU A 2 -2.04 -49.15 67.64
CA GLU A 2 -3.06 -48.23 67.09
C GLU A 2 -3.74 -47.27 68.10
N ASN A 3 -3.95 -47.67 69.36
CA ASN A 3 -4.53 -46.79 70.39
C ASN A 3 -3.55 -45.76 70.99
N GLN A 4 -2.24 -45.99 70.91
CA GLN A 4 -1.25 -44.99 71.34
C GLN A 4 -1.09 -43.92 70.27
N ASP A 5 -1.07 -44.29 68.99
CA ASP A 5 -0.89 -43.35 67.89
C ASP A 5 -2.10 -42.42 67.69
N ARG A 6 -3.33 -42.92 67.90
CA ARG A 6 -4.56 -42.09 67.94
C ARG A 6 -4.53 -41.06 69.08
N SER A 7 -4.06 -41.46 70.27
CA SER A 7 -3.91 -40.55 71.41
C SER A 7 -2.87 -39.46 71.17
N THR A 8 -1.84 -39.72 70.37
CA THR A 8 -0.79 -38.74 70.04
C THR A 8 -1.28 -37.71 69.01
N LEU A 9 -2.08 -38.12 68.03
CA LEU A 9 -2.72 -37.22 67.06
C LEU A 9 -3.74 -36.27 67.73
N GLU A 10 -4.54 -36.76 68.69
CA GLU A 10 -5.44 -35.93 69.50
C GLU A 10 -4.68 -34.91 70.37
N GLN A 11 -3.49 -35.26 70.87
CA GLN A 11 -2.62 -34.34 71.61
C GLN A 11 -2.01 -33.26 70.71
N ILE A 12 -1.68 -33.58 69.45
CA ILE A 12 -1.20 -32.63 68.46
C ILE A 12 -2.33 -31.67 68.04
N GLN A 13 -3.56 -32.15 67.92
CA GLN A 13 -4.73 -31.30 67.66
C GLN A 13 -4.95 -30.23 68.75
N GLU A 14 -4.67 -30.56 70.01
CA GLU A 14 -4.72 -29.59 71.11
C GLU A 14 -3.62 -28.51 71.01
N GLN A 15 -2.48 -28.82 70.39
CA GLN A 15 -1.41 -27.84 70.14
C GLN A 15 -1.80 -26.79 69.09
N PHE A 16 -2.66 -27.14 68.12
CA PHE A 16 -3.14 -26.19 67.11
C PHE A 16 -3.96 -25.03 67.68
N ARG A 17 -4.55 -25.17 68.88
CA ARG A 17 -5.25 -24.08 69.58
C ARG A 17 -4.36 -22.89 69.95
N ARG A 18 -3.03 -23.07 69.89
CA ARG A 18 -2.04 -22.01 70.13
C ARG A 18 -1.78 -21.13 68.90
N PHE A 19 -2.23 -21.56 67.72
CA PHE A 19 -2.02 -20.87 66.44
C PHE A 19 -3.34 -20.34 65.87
N PRO A 20 -3.29 -19.44 64.88
CA PRO A 20 -4.49 -18.95 64.19
C PRO A 20 -5.31 -20.08 63.57
N ALA A 21 -6.65 -19.90 63.53
CA ALA A 21 -7.62 -20.88 63.02
C ALA A 21 -7.27 -21.53 61.67
N PRO A 22 -6.69 -20.83 60.67
CA PRO A 22 -6.33 -21.44 59.38
C PRO A 22 -5.41 -22.67 59.46
N VAL A 23 -4.54 -22.76 60.48
CA VAL A 23 -3.64 -23.93 60.62
C VAL A 23 -4.41 -25.19 60.98
N ALA A 24 -5.35 -25.08 61.92
CA ALA A 24 -6.19 -26.20 62.34
C ALA A 24 -7.16 -26.62 61.23
N ASP A 25 -7.78 -25.64 60.55
CA ASP A 25 -8.75 -25.89 59.48
C ASP A 25 -8.11 -26.61 58.29
N GLU A 26 -6.91 -26.19 57.86
CA GLU A 26 -6.20 -26.84 56.74
C GLU A 26 -5.63 -28.20 57.14
N PHE A 27 -5.22 -28.40 58.40
CA PHE A 27 -4.81 -29.71 58.92
C PHE A 27 -5.95 -30.73 58.86
N GLU A 28 -7.15 -30.37 59.34
CA GLU A 28 -8.32 -31.27 59.32
C GLU A 28 -8.74 -31.63 57.88
N LYS A 29 -8.76 -30.65 56.97
CA LYS A 29 -9.04 -30.87 55.55
C LYS A 29 -7.99 -31.76 54.89
N ALA A 30 -6.71 -31.57 55.21
CA ALA A 30 -5.62 -32.36 54.65
C ALA A 30 -5.63 -33.80 55.17
N GLN A 31 -5.89 -33.99 56.47
CA GLN A 31 -5.99 -35.31 57.10
C GLN A 31 -7.07 -36.17 56.44
N ALA A 32 -8.21 -35.58 56.05
CA ALA A 32 -9.28 -36.28 55.35
C ALA A 32 -8.94 -36.70 53.91
N LYS A 33 -7.89 -36.11 53.31
CA LYS A 33 -7.45 -36.36 51.92
C LYS A 33 -6.14 -37.16 51.84
N MET A 34 -5.53 -37.51 52.97
CA MET A 34 -4.30 -38.30 53.00
C MET A 34 -4.56 -39.75 52.57
N PRO A 35 -3.57 -40.43 51.95
CA PRO A 35 -3.73 -41.82 51.53
C PRO A 35 -4.06 -42.76 52.70
N ASP A 36 -5.11 -43.57 52.57
CA ASP A 36 -5.58 -44.51 53.60
C ASP A 36 -4.55 -45.60 54.00
N ASN A 37 -3.51 -45.80 53.18
CA ASN A 37 -2.46 -46.80 53.36
C ASN A 37 -1.20 -46.28 54.09
N MET A 38 -1.23 -45.06 54.62
CA MET A 38 -0.11 -44.45 55.32
C MET A 38 0.07 -45.04 56.73
N GLU A 39 1.31 -45.43 57.08
CA GLU A 39 1.60 -45.95 58.43
C GLU A 39 1.31 -44.91 59.52
N ALA A 40 0.78 -45.33 60.66
CA ALA A 40 0.41 -44.44 61.77
C ALA A 40 1.59 -43.58 62.27
N ASP A 41 2.81 -44.12 62.31
CA ASP A 41 4.03 -43.38 62.64
C ASP A 41 4.37 -42.29 61.60
N SER A 42 4.07 -42.54 60.32
CA SER A 42 4.27 -41.56 59.24
C SER A 42 3.27 -40.40 59.35
N MET A 43 2.01 -40.67 59.72
CA MET A 43 0.99 -39.65 59.98
C MET A 43 1.36 -38.75 61.17
N VAL A 44 1.92 -39.33 62.24
CA VAL A 44 2.40 -38.56 63.41
C VAL A 44 3.62 -37.70 63.03
N LYS A 45 4.55 -38.22 62.21
CA LYS A 45 5.70 -37.45 61.71
C LYS A 45 5.29 -36.26 60.85
N TRP A 46 4.33 -36.46 59.95
CA TRP A 46 3.76 -35.38 59.13
C TRP A 46 3.08 -34.30 59.98
N ALA A 47 2.22 -34.71 60.91
CA ALA A 47 1.51 -33.79 61.79
C ALA A 47 2.47 -32.97 62.66
N ASN A 48 3.49 -33.60 63.27
CA ASN A 48 4.49 -32.90 64.07
C ASN A 48 5.37 -31.95 63.24
N ALA A 49 5.70 -32.28 62.00
CA ALA A 49 6.54 -31.43 61.17
C ALA A 49 5.87 -30.08 60.84
N GLY A 50 4.55 -30.06 60.62
CA GLY A 50 3.84 -28.79 60.42
C GLY A 50 3.71 -27.95 61.70
N VAL A 51 3.65 -28.58 62.88
CA VAL A 51 3.73 -27.86 64.17
C VAL A 51 5.12 -27.26 64.35
N GLU A 52 6.18 -28.00 64.03
CA GLU A 52 7.56 -27.51 64.09
C GLU A 52 7.76 -26.27 63.19
N ILE A 53 7.18 -26.29 61.98
CA ILE A 53 7.17 -25.12 61.09
C ILE A 53 6.42 -23.94 61.73
N ALA A 54 5.25 -24.17 62.32
CA ALA A 54 4.44 -23.12 62.95
C ALA A 54 5.10 -22.48 64.18
N GLU A 55 5.92 -23.23 64.93
CA GLU A 55 6.56 -22.77 66.17
C GLU A 55 7.78 -21.86 65.97
N GLN A 56 8.32 -21.76 64.75
CA GLN A 56 9.57 -21.05 64.54
C GLN A 56 9.48 -19.53 64.77
N THR A 57 8.47 -18.87 64.21
CA THR A 57 8.25 -17.43 64.34
C THR A 57 6.77 -17.10 64.45
N VAL A 58 6.46 -15.87 64.89
CA VAL A 58 5.07 -15.39 65.04
C VAL A 58 4.28 -15.38 63.72
N ARG A 59 4.96 -15.40 62.56
CA ARG A 59 4.33 -15.46 61.23
C ARG A 59 4.49 -16.81 60.51
N SER A 60 5.19 -17.78 61.09
CA SER A 60 5.42 -19.09 60.47
C SER A 60 4.16 -19.96 60.36
N TRP A 61 3.07 -19.56 61.00
CA TRP A 61 1.77 -20.22 60.88
C TRP A 61 1.23 -20.19 59.44
N GLU A 62 1.56 -19.19 58.62
CA GLU A 62 1.15 -19.12 57.21
C GLU A 62 1.80 -20.25 56.38
N ALA A 63 3.10 -20.47 56.58
CA ALA A 63 3.84 -21.56 55.95
C ALA A 63 3.34 -22.93 56.40
N ALA A 64 3.00 -23.08 57.68
CA ALA A 64 2.45 -24.32 58.24
C ALA A 64 1.03 -24.64 57.70
N ALA A 65 0.17 -23.62 57.58
CA ALA A 65 -1.16 -23.79 56.96
C ALA A 65 -1.03 -24.22 55.49
N GLN A 66 -0.11 -23.58 54.74
CA GLN A 66 0.15 -23.93 53.35
C GLN A 66 0.76 -25.33 53.21
N TYR A 67 1.68 -25.72 54.09
CA TYR A 67 2.25 -27.07 54.17
C TYR A 67 1.16 -28.13 54.27
N TYR A 68 0.22 -27.98 55.22
CA TYR A 68 -0.87 -28.95 55.37
C TYR A 68 -1.78 -28.98 54.14
N LYS A 69 -2.15 -27.82 53.60
CA LYS A 69 -3.00 -27.70 52.41
C LYS A 69 -2.46 -28.49 51.22
N VAL A 70 -1.15 -28.42 50.95
CA VAL A 70 -0.52 -29.03 49.76
C VAL A 70 -0.02 -30.46 50.00
N SER A 71 0.20 -30.86 51.25
CA SER A 71 0.77 -32.15 51.63
C SER A 71 0.08 -33.37 50.99
N PRO A 72 -1.27 -33.47 50.93
CA PRO A 72 -1.95 -34.62 50.32
C PRO A 72 -1.68 -34.78 48.82
N GLN A 73 -1.42 -33.68 48.11
CA GLN A 73 -1.06 -33.71 46.70
C GLN A 73 0.41 -34.08 46.53
N VAL A 74 1.31 -33.45 47.30
CA VAL A 74 2.76 -33.65 47.18
C VAL A 74 3.19 -35.09 47.54
N ILE A 75 2.60 -35.70 48.56
CA ILE A 75 2.90 -37.08 48.97
C ILE A 75 2.58 -38.10 47.88
N SER A 76 1.67 -37.79 46.96
CA SER A 76 1.31 -38.69 45.85
C SER A 76 2.41 -38.78 44.78
N TYR A 77 3.29 -37.78 44.68
CA TYR A 77 4.35 -37.72 43.67
C TYR A 77 5.66 -38.41 44.09
N MET A 78 5.84 -38.75 45.38
CA MET A 78 7.11 -39.28 45.88
C MET A 78 6.98 -40.21 47.09
N PRO A 79 7.97 -41.09 47.32
CA PRO A 79 7.99 -41.91 48.53
C PRO A 79 8.17 -41.08 49.81
N PHE A 80 7.67 -41.59 50.94
CA PHE A 80 7.59 -40.85 52.21
C PHE A 80 8.94 -40.31 52.72
N ASN A 81 10.06 -41.00 52.43
CA ASN A 81 11.39 -40.51 52.81
C ASN A 81 11.80 -39.22 52.06
N TYR A 82 11.43 -39.08 50.78
CA TYR A 82 11.64 -37.86 50.01
C TYR A 82 10.62 -36.78 50.38
N PHE A 83 9.39 -37.17 50.73
CA PHE A 83 8.39 -36.25 51.28
C PHE A 83 8.86 -35.59 52.59
N MET A 84 9.52 -36.35 53.46
CA MET A 84 10.12 -35.78 54.66
C MET A 84 11.33 -34.88 54.36
N ARG A 85 12.10 -35.16 53.29
CA ARG A 85 13.16 -34.24 52.84
C ARG A 85 12.59 -32.94 52.29
N TRP A 86 11.53 -33.00 51.49
CA TRP A 86 10.76 -31.82 51.04
C TRP A 86 10.27 -30.99 52.22
N THR A 87 9.69 -31.66 53.23
CA THR A 87 9.24 -31.02 54.47
C THR A 87 10.40 -30.33 55.19
N GLN A 88 11.55 -31.01 55.31
CA GLN A 88 12.74 -30.46 55.94
C GLN A 88 13.28 -29.24 55.20
N CYS A 89 13.32 -29.27 53.86
CA CYS A 89 13.71 -28.12 53.06
C CYS A 89 12.81 -26.91 53.32
N GLY A 90 11.48 -27.10 53.34
CA GLY A 90 10.55 -26.02 53.67
C GLY A 90 10.69 -25.51 55.12
N ASN A 91 10.98 -26.41 56.06
CA ASN A 91 11.28 -26.07 57.46
C ASN A 91 12.57 -25.23 57.58
N ASP A 92 13.60 -25.55 56.82
CA ASP A 92 14.86 -24.81 56.78
C ASP A 92 14.69 -23.45 56.09
N LEU A 93 13.90 -23.35 55.01
CA LEU A 93 13.53 -22.07 54.40
C LEU A 93 12.72 -21.20 55.37
N CYS A 94 11.87 -21.79 56.22
CA CYS A 94 11.06 -21.05 57.19
C CYS A 94 11.92 -20.37 58.26
N LYS A 95 13.07 -20.96 58.61
CA LYS A 95 14.04 -20.38 59.56
C LYS A 95 14.64 -19.09 59.01
N GLU A 96 14.89 -19.07 57.71
CA GLU A 96 15.42 -17.91 56.99
C GLU A 96 14.34 -16.85 56.73
N SER A 97 13.16 -17.29 56.26
CA SER A 97 12.02 -16.42 55.97
C SER A 97 10.70 -17.21 55.88
N PRO A 98 9.69 -16.89 56.72
CA PRO A 98 8.37 -17.53 56.65
C PRO A 98 7.65 -17.35 55.30
N THR A 99 7.83 -16.21 54.64
CA THR A 99 7.23 -15.93 53.33
C THR A 99 7.85 -16.78 52.23
N LEU A 100 9.16 -17.06 52.31
CA LEU A 100 9.87 -17.92 51.37
C LEU A 100 9.41 -19.38 51.46
N ALA A 101 9.24 -19.89 52.69
CA ALA A 101 8.70 -21.22 52.92
C ALA A 101 7.25 -21.35 52.43
N THR A 102 6.44 -20.31 52.61
CA THR A 102 5.06 -20.27 52.10
C THR A 102 5.04 -20.39 50.57
N ALA A 103 5.85 -19.60 49.87
CA ALA A 103 5.97 -19.67 48.40
C ALA A 103 6.50 -21.03 47.90
N TYR A 104 7.48 -21.61 48.61
CA TYR A 104 7.98 -22.96 48.32
C TYR A 104 6.87 -24.01 48.41
N PHE A 105 6.10 -24.03 49.51
CA PHE A 105 5.00 -24.97 49.68
C PHE A 105 3.88 -24.73 48.68
N GLU A 106 3.56 -23.48 48.37
CA GLU A 106 2.55 -23.12 47.37
C GLU A 106 2.89 -23.62 45.97
N ALA A 107 4.14 -23.46 45.52
CA ALA A 107 4.57 -23.92 44.19
C ALA A 107 4.85 -25.43 44.12
N SER A 108 4.93 -26.12 45.26
CA SER A 108 5.36 -27.52 45.33
C SER A 108 4.47 -28.51 44.57
N PRO A 109 3.11 -28.47 44.62
CA PRO A 109 2.28 -29.42 43.89
C PRO A 109 2.58 -29.45 42.38
N GLU A 110 2.70 -28.28 41.76
CA GLU A 110 2.98 -28.16 40.33
C GLU A 110 4.45 -28.53 40.03
N ALA A 111 5.40 -28.02 40.81
CA ALA A 111 6.82 -28.34 40.66
C ALA A 111 7.12 -29.84 40.76
N MET A 112 6.49 -30.56 41.70
CA MET A 112 6.75 -32.00 41.93
C MET A 112 6.17 -32.89 40.82
N SER A 113 5.26 -32.36 39.99
CA SER A 113 4.78 -33.08 38.81
C SER A 113 5.87 -33.18 37.72
N GLN A 114 6.83 -32.23 37.70
CA GLN A 114 7.88 -32.12 36.70
C GLN A 114 9.28 -32.45 37.25
N LEU A 115 9.50 -32.29 38.56
CA LEU A 115 10.79 -32.45 39.21
C LEU A 115 11.04 -33.89 39.70
N ARG A 116 12.19 -34.47 39.36
CA ARG A 116 12.60 -35.76 39.95
C ARG A 116 12.92 -35.61 41.44
N SER A 117 12.55 -36.58 42.26
CA SER A 117 12.69 -36.51 43.73
C SER A 117 14.12 -36.25 44.25
N ARG A 118 15.15 -36.55 43.45
CA ARG A 118 16.56 -36.27 43.78
C ARG A 118 16.94 -34.78 43.73
N HIS A 119 16.18 -33.97 43.00
CA HIS A 119 16.48 -32.54 42.78
C HIS A 119 15.75 -31.62 43.77
N ILE A 120 14.95 -32.16 44.70
CA ILE A 120 14.15 -31.38 45.66
C ILE A 120 15.03 -30.48 46.52
N GLU A 121 16.12 -31.05 47.05
CA GLU A 121 17.09 -30.32 47.88
C GLU A 121 17.80 -29.23 47.07
N ALA A 122 18.16 -29.54 45.82
CA ALA A 122 18.80 -28.57 44.92
C ALA A 122 17.84 -27.43 44.55
N TRP A 123 16.57 -27.72 44.25
CA TRP A 123 15.56 -26.70 43.94
C TRP A 123 15.31 -25.76 45.12
N ALA A 124 15.21 -26.30 46.34
CA ALA A 124 15.12 -25.49 47.55
C ALA A 124 16.38 -24.62 47.77
N ALA A 125 17.57 -25.18 47.49
CA ALA A 125 18.82 -24.45 47.59
C ALA A 125 18.94 -23.30 46.56
N LEU A 126 18.41 -23.47 45.35
CA LEU A 126 18.35 -22.42 44.33
C LEU A 126 17.46 -21.24 44.76
N GLY A 127 16.28 -21.51 45.32
CA GLY A 127 15.45 -20.43 45.86
C GLY A 127 16.10 -19.74 47.07
N ASN A 128 16.77 -20.51 47.93
CA ASN A 128 17.51 -19.96 49.06
C ASN A 128 18.71 -19.11 48.64
N SER A 129 19.43 -19.48 47.56
CA SER A 129 20.61 -18.74 47.12
C SER A 129 20.26 -17.33 46.66
N LEU A 130 19.07 -17.12 46.11
CA LEU A 130 18.54 -15.80 45.72
C LEU A 130 18.13 -14.91 46.90
N TYR A 131 17.92 -15.49 48.08
CA TYR A 131 17.58 -14.76 49.30
C TYR A 131 18.84 -14.28 50.04
N LYS A 132 18.92 -12.98 50.32
CA LYS A 132 20.06 -12.35 51.03
C LYS A 132 19.62 -11.54 52.26
N GLY A 133 18.46 -11.84 52.83
CA GLY A 133 17.96 -11.19 54.06
C GLY A 133 17.29 -9.83 53.87
N THR A 134 17.03 -9.40 52.63
CA THR A 134 16.33 -8.13 52.32
C THR A 134 14.92 -8.39 51.78
N TRP A 135 13.99 -7.44 51.93
CA TRP A 135 12.64 -7.59 51.38
C TRP A 135 12.62 -7.74 49.84
N LYS A 136 13.57 -7.10 49.12
CA LYS A 136 13.73 -7.25 47.66
C LYS A 136 14.23 -8.64 47.27
N SER A 137 15.27 -9.15 47.95
CA SER A 137 15.75 -10.52 47.71
C SER A 137 14.72 -11.59 48.09
N SER A 138 13.92 -11.34 49.14
CA SER A 138 12.77 -12.18 49.49
C SER A 138 11.73 -12.21 48.37
N THR A 139 11.42 -11.05 47.78
CA THR A 139 10.47 -10.96 46.66
C THR A 139 10.97 -11.73 45.43
N LEU A 140 12.25 -11.60 45.07
CA LEU A 140 12.87 -12.34 43.97
C LEU A 140 12.81 -13.86 44.19
N ALA A 141 13.18 -14.32 45.39
CA ALA A 141 13.17 -15.73 45.74
C ALA A 141 11.74 -16.33 45.80
N CYS A 142 10.75 -15.57 46.28
CA CYS A 142 9.35 -16.00 46.25
C CYS A 142 8.83 -16.09 44.80
N LYS A 143 9.15 -15.10 43.95
CA LYS A 143 8.82 -15.14 42.53
C LYS A 143 9.48 -16.33 41.84
N PHE A 144 10.73 -16.67 42.16
CA PHE A 144 11.40 -17.84 41.60
C PHE A 144 10.60 -19.12 41.86
N PHE A 145 10.15 -19.35 43.10
CA PHE A 145 9.32 -20.52 43.38
C PHE A 145 8.01 -20.49 42.59
N ALA A 146 7.32 -19.37 42.54
CA ALA A 146 6.06 -19.23 41.77
C ALA A 146 6.23 -19.50 40.26
N TYR A 147 7.32 -19.04 39.64
CA TYR A 147 7.58 -19.24 38.21
C TYR A 147 8.28 -20.57 37.88
N SER A 148 8.88 -21.22 38.86
CA SER A 148 9.69 -22.43 38.62
C SER A 148 8.94 -23.61 37.98
N PRO A 149 7.65 -23.90 38.28
CA PRO A 149 6.91 -24.96 37.59
C PRO A 149 6.82 -24.71 36.08
N ALA A 150 6.41 -23.51 35.66
CA ALA A 150 6.32 -23.16 34.25
C ALA A 150 7.69 -23.14 33.55
N LEU A 151 8.74 -22.72 34.24
CA LEU A 151 10.11 -22.75 33.70
C LEU A 151 10.60 -24.18 33.46
N MET A 152 10.23 -25.15 34.31
CA MET A 152 10.62 -26.56 34.18
C MET A 152 9.91 -27.30 33.03
N GLU A 153 8.85 -26.73 32.46
CA GLU A 153 8.23 -27.25 31.23
C GLU A 153 9.15 -27.05 30.01
N SER A 154 9.94 -25.98 30.03
CA SER A 154 10.81 -25.59 28.91
C SER A 154 12.30 -25.83 29.17
N LEU A 155 12.76 -25.73 30.43
CA LEU A 155 14.16 -25.86 30.82
C LEU A 155 14.46 -27.22 31.46
N THR A 156 15.61 -27.79 31.11
CA THR A 156 16.18 -28.89 31.88
C THR A 156 16.70 -28.39 33.24
N PHE A 157 16.79 -29.28 34.23
CA PHE A 157 17.27 -28.88 35.57
C PHE A 157 18.66 -28.21 35.57
N PRO A 158 19.67 -28.67 34.80
CA PRO A 158 20.95 -27.97 34.68
C PRO A 158 20.84 -26.57 34.05
N GLU A 159 19.90 -26.36 33.13
CA GLU A 159 19.65 -25.04 32.54
C GLU A 159 18.96 -24.11 33.53
N LEU A 160 18.05 -24.64 34.35
CA LEU A 160 17.46 -23.90 35.47
C LEU A 160 18.53 -23.46 36.47
N GLU A 161 19.49 -24.33 36.82
CA GLU A 161 20.63 -23.98 37.68
C GLU A 161 21.47 -22.84 37.08
N ARG A 162 21.74 -22.89 35.77
CA ARG A 162 22.45 -21.82 35.06
C ARG A 162 21.66 -20.52 35.04
N PHE A 163 20.35 -20.58 34.80
CA PHE A 163 19.49 -19.41 34.79
C PHE A 163 19.41 -18.76 36.18
N VAL A 164 19.30 -19.55 37.25
CA VAL A 164 19.36 -19.02 38.62
C VAL A 164 20.73 -18.42 38.94
N SER A 165 21.82 -19.02 38.46
CA SER A 165 23.16 -18.45 38.61
C SER A 165 23.29 -17.09 37.93
N PHE A 166 22.70 -16.94 36.73
CA PHE A 166 22.56 -15.66 36.05
C PHE A 166 21.73 -14.64 36.86
N LEU A 167 20.58 -15.06 37.40
CA LEU A 167 19.72 -14.20 38.23
C LEU A 167 20.43 -13.76 39.52
N ASP A 168 21.19 -14.65 40.17
CA ASP A 168 22.00 -14.30 41.34
C ASP A 168 23.08 -13.27 40.96
N ALA A 169 23.81 -13.49 39.86
CA ALA A 169 24.80 -12.53 39.36
C ALA A 169 24.19 -11.15 39.08
N LEU A 170 23.02 -11.11 38.42
CA LEU A 170 22.30 -9.87 38.14
C LEU A 170 21.76 -9.19 39.40
N SER A 171 21.33 -9.98 40.39
CA SER A 171 20.78 -9.47 41.66
C SER A 171 21.80 -8.67 42.47
N HIS A 172 23.11 -8.92 42.30
CA HIS A 172 24.18 -8.12 42.90
C HIS A 172 24.19 -6.67 42.37
N ARG A 173 23.63 -6.44 41.18
CA ARG A 173 23.45 -5.11 40.58
C ARG A 173 22.03 -4.56 40.83
N SER A 174 20.99 -5.34 40.52
CA SER A 174 19.59 -4.94 40.67
C SER A 174 18.66 -6.15 40.86
N TYR A 175 18.02 -6.23 42.04
CA TYR A 175 16.97 -7.22 42.32
C TYR A 175 15.72 -7.04 41.47
N ASP A 176 15.36 -5.79 41.17
CA ASP A 176 14.15 -5.48 40.39
C ASP A 176 14.33 -5.97 38.94
N LEU A 177 15.52 -5.76 38.35
CA LEU A 177 15.83 -6.26 37.01
C LEU A 177 15.89 -7.79 36.98
N ALA A 178 16.49 -8.43 37.98
CA ALA A 178 16.51 -9.90 38.07
C ALA A 178 15.09 -10.48 38.16
N ALA A 179 14.18 -9.84 38.90
CA ALA A 179 12.79 -10.27 39.01
C ALA A 179 12.02 -10.10 37.70
N GLU A 180 12.32 -9.06 36.92
CA GLU A 180 11.75 -8.86 35.59
C GLU A 180 12.29 -9.88 34.57
N CYS A 181 13.60 -10.14 34.55
CA CYS A 181 14.21 -11.15 33.69
C CYS A 181 13.69 -12.57 34.00
N LEU A 182 13.42 -12.88 35.27
CA LEU A 182 12.79 -14.13 35.68
C LEU A 182 11.40 -14.30 35.03
N ALA A 183 10.58 -13.24 35.02
CA ALA A 183 9.26 -13.27 34.39
C ALA A 183 9.34 -13.37 32.86
N LEU A 184 10.27 -12.64 32.24
CA LEU A 184 10.51 -12.71 30.79
C LEU A 184 11.05 -14.08 30.36
N GLY A 185 11.83 -14.74 31.22
CA GLY A 185 12.33 -16.11 31.00
C GLY A 185 11.21 -17.10 30.65
N GLN A 186 10.08 -17.02 31.37
CA GLN A 186 8.92 -17.88 31.12
C GLN A 186 8.36 -17.75 29.70
N GLN A 187 8.45 -16.56 29.11
CA GLN A 187 7.91 -16.28 27.78
C GLN A 187 8.90 -16.65 26.67
N ILE A 188 10.20 -16.47 26.89
CA ILE A 188 11.21 -16.62 25.83
C ILE A 188 11.75 -18.04 25.68
N PHE A 189 11.89 -18.80 26.77
CA PHE A 189 12.48 -20.14 26.70
C PHE A 189 11.72 -21.12 25.79
N PRO A 190 10.38 -21.08 25.68
CA PRO A 190 9.65 -21.86 24.68
C PRO A 190 10.01 -21.51 23.23
N LEU A 191 10.44 -20.27 22.95
CA LEU A 191 10.70 -19.77 21.59
C LEU A 191 12.13 -20.08 21.08
N ILE A 192 13.07 -20.35 21.99
CA ILE A 192 14.49 -20.55 21.65
C ILE A 192 14.76 -21.92 21.01
N GLY A 193 13.91 -22.93 21.25
CA GLY A 193 14.17 -24.31 20.82
C GLY A 193 15.12 -25.06 21.77
N ASP A 194 16.06 -25.83 21.21
CA ASP A 194 16.94 -26.73 21.98
C ASP A 194 18.11 -26.03 22.69
N ASP A 195 18.56 -24.86 22.22
CA ASP A 195 19.82 -24.24 22.65
C ASP A 195 19.69 -23.10 23.68
N LYS A 196 18.82 -23.31 24.67
CA LYS A 196 18.55 -22.35 25.78
C LYS A 196 19.81 -22.00 26.59
N THR A 197 20.77 -22.92 26.63
CA THR A 197 22.08 -22.71 27.24
C THR A 197 22.86 -21.55 26.62
N ALA A 198 22.88 -21.42 25.29
CA ALA A 198 23.62 -20.36 24.60
C ALA A 198 23.02 -18.98 24.93
N PHE A 199 21.69 -18.90 24.94
CA PHE A 199 20.95 -17.70 25.32
C PHE A 199 21.26 -17.24 26.76
N ILE A 200 21.24 -18.17 27.73
CA ILE A 200 21.59 -17.87 29.12
C ILE A 200 23.05 -17.44 29.25
N GLY A 201 23.96 -18.06 28.48
CA GLY A 201 25.37 -17.67 28.41
C GLY A 201 25.55 -16.22 27.97
N LEU A 202 24.88 -15.82 26.89
CA LEU A 202 24.91 -14.45 26.36
C LEU A 202 24.32 -13.45 27.37
N ALA A 203 23.15 -13.77 27.95
CA ALA A 203 22.55 -12.96 29.01
C ALA A 203 23.50 -12.75 30.19
N THR A 204 24.27 -13.78 30.56
CA THR A 204 25.27 -13.71 31.62
C THR A 204 26.45 -12.81 31.25
N ALA A 205 26.96 -12.91 30.02
CA ALA A 205 28.03 -12.03 29.53
C ALA A 205 27.62 -10.55 29.54
N LEU A 206 26.36 -10.24 29.22
CA LEU A 206 25.82 -8.88 29.29
C LEU A 206 25.73 -8.32 30.71
N VAL A 207 25.67 -9.16 31.74
CA VAL A 207 25.69 -8.67 33.14
C VAL A 207 27.00 -7.95 33.45
N ASP A 208 28.12 -8.41 32.88
CA ASP A 208 29.44 -7.85 33.12
C ASP A 208 29.72 -6.59 32.28
N SER A 209 29.29 -6.57 31.01
CA SER A 209 29.53 -5.45 30.09
C SER A 209 28.46 -4.35 30.14
N GLY A 210 27.19 -4.70 30.37
CA GLY A 210 26.04 -3.81 30.13
C GLY A 210 24.75 -4.22 30.85
N TRP A 211 24.79 -4.43 32.18
CA TRP A 211 23.66 -4.97 32.96
C TRP A 211 22.30 -4.26 32.79
N ARG A 212 22.28 -2.99 32.36
CA ARG A 212 21.05 -2.24 32.10
C ARG A 212 20.32 -2.68 30.83
N GLU A 213 21.04 -3.25 29.88
CA GLU A 213 20.51 -3.69 28.58
C GLU A 213 19.90 -5.09 28.65
N VAL A 214 20.19 -5.85 29.72
CA VAL A 214 19.78 -7.25 29.89
C VAL A 214 18.26 -7.42 29.77
N LYS A 215 17.45 -6.52 30.32
CA LYS A 215 16.00 -6.55 30.14
C LYS A 215 15.62 -6.41 28.66
N SER A 216 16.16 -5.39 28.00
CA SER A 216 15.86 -5.15 26.58
C SER A 216 16.35 -6.29 25.69
N PHE A 217 17.43 -7.00 26.08
CA PHE A 217 17.88 -8.21 25.40
C PHE A 217 16.83 -9.33 25.46
N PHE A 218 16.22 -9.58 26.62
CA PHE A 218 15.13 -10.56 26.74
C PHE A 218 13.89 -10.13 25.93
N GLU A 219 13.50 -8.85 25.99
CA GLU A 219 12.36 -8.33 25.21
C GLU A 219 12.62 -8.40 23.69
N SER A 220 13.85 -8.11 23.28
CA SER A 220 14.28 -8.15 21.88
C SER A 220 14.35 -9.58 21.37
N GLY A 221 14.92 -10.50 22.15
CA GLY A 221 14.98 -11.92 21.80
C GLY A 221 13.59 -12.53 21.59
N ALA A 222 12.61 -12.17 22.43
CA ALA A 222 11.23 -12.64 22.28
C ALA A 222 10.56 -12.17 20.97
N LYS A 223 10.96 -11.02 20.44
CA LYS A 223 10.48 -10.47 19.17
C LYS A 223 11.29 -10.93 17.96
N ALA A 224 12.59 -11.15 18.13
CA ALA A 224 13.53 -11.48 17.05
C ALA A 224 13.51 -12.96 16.67
N LEU A 225 13.48 -13.87 17.65
CA LEU A 225 13.58 -15.31 17.39
C LEU A 225 12.45 -15.89 16.53
N PRO A 226 11.17 -15.48 16.68
CA PRO A 226 10.10 -15.98 15.82
C PRO A 226 10.25 -15.64 14.34
N LYS A 227 11.06 -14.62 14.01
CA LYS A 227 11.31 -14.13 12.65
C LYS A 227 12.42 -14.90 11.92
N ILE A 228 13.07 -15.82 12.61
CA ILE A 228 14.22 -16.58 12.11
C ILE A 228 13.82 -18.04 12.03
N ASP A 229 14.26 -18.68 10.95
CA ASP A 229 14.12 -20.12 10.75
C ASP A 229 14.63 -20.92 11.96
N GLU A 230 13.89 -21.98 12.33
CA GLU A 230 14.12 -22.72 13.57
C GLU A 230 15.52 -23.34 13.63
N ASP A 231 16.04 -23.85 12.52
CA ASP A 231 17.36 -24.47 12.43
C ASP A 231 18.51 -23.45 12.51
N GLN A 232 18.21 -22.18 12.22
CA GLN A 232 19.20 -21.10 12.16
C GLN A 232 19.28 -20.24 13.44
N ARG A 233 18.28 -20.33 14.34
CA ARG A 233 18.24 -19.56 15.60
C ARG A 233 19.50 -19.70 16.45
N PHE A 234 20.09 -20.90 16.50
CA PHE A 234 21.33 -21.15 17.23
C PHE A 234 22.51 -20.32 16.66
N ARG A 235 22.68 -20.33 15.34
CA ARG A 235 23.77 -19.61 14.67
C ARG A 235 23.60 -18.11 14.83
N PHE A 236 22.37 -17.62 14.72
CA PHE A 236 22.04 -16.23 14.99
C PHE A 236 22.41 -15.78 16.41
N LEU A 237 22.03 -16.57 17.44
CA LEU A 237 22.39 -16.26 18.83
C LEU A 237 23.91 -16.31 19.08
N LYS A 238 24.62 -17.23 18.42
CA LYS A 238 26.08 -17.34 18.51
C LYS A 238 26.79 -16.14 17.86
N ILE A 239 26.25 -15.62 16.75
CA ILE A 239 26.73 -14.37 16.13
C ILE A 239 26.55 -13.22 17.12
N ALA A 240 25.35 -13.07 17.71
CA ALA A 240 25.09 -12.05 18.72
C ALA A 240 26.04 -12.15 19.93
N GLU A 241 26.35 -13.37 20.40
CA GLU A 241 27.32 -13.60 21.48
C GLU A 241 28.72 -13.07 21.10
N ARG A 242 29.18 -13.38 19.89
CA ARG A 242 30.49 -12.92 19.40
C ARG A 242 30.53 -11.40 19.21
N LEU A 243 29.43 -10.77 18.79
CA LEU A 243 29.33 -9.31 18.70
C LEU A 243 29.46 -8.66 20.09
N VAL A 244 28.85 -9.24 21.13
CA VAL A 244 28.98 -8.78 22.52
C VAL A 244 30.43 -8.89 22.99
N GLN A 245 31.07 -10.05 22.75
CA GLN A 245 32.47 -10.28 23.13
C GLN A 245 33.45 -9.36 22.37
N GLY A 246 33.11 -8.98 21.13
CA GLY A 246 33.86 -8.05 20.29
C GLY A 246 33.73 -6.58 20.67
N GLY A 247 32.96 -6.24 21.72
CA GLY A 247 32.77 -4.87 22.19
C GLY A 247 31.65 -4.09 21.50
N GLY A 248 30.70 -4.78 20.84
CA GLY A 248 29.51 -4.16 20.27
C GLY A 248 28.64 -3.49 21.33
N THR A 249 28.01 -2.36 20.96
CA THR A 249 27.05 -1.64 21.81
C THR A 249 25.64 -1.79 21.25
N ASN A 250 24.61 -1.73 22.10
CA ASN A 250 23.20 -1.82 21.68
C ASN A 250 22.83 -3.14 20.96
N ILE A 251 23.33 -4.25 21.47
CA ILE A 251 23.05 -5.62 20.96
C ILE A 251 21.55 -5.92 20.86
N PRO A 252 20.68 -5.50 21.80
CA PRO A 252 19.24 -5.72 21.68
C PRO A 252 18.65 -5.13 20.39
N ASN A 253 19.01 -3.90 20.04
CA ASN A 253 18.54 -3.26 18.82
C ASN A 253 19.14 -3.92 17.57
N VAL A 254 20.43 -4.26 17.59
CA VAL A 254 21.08 -4.98 16.50
C VAL A 254 20.38 -6.31 16.22
N MET A 255 19.99 -7.06 17.26
CA MET A 255 19.23 -8.30 17.09
C MET A 255 17.85 -8.06 16.47
N LEU A 256 17.15 -6.99 16.85
CA LEU A 256 15.86 -6.65 16.25
C LEU A 256 16.01 -6.27 14.77
N GLU A 257 16.93 -5.38 14.44
CA GLU A 257 17.18 -4.94 13.06
C GLU A 257 17.60 -6.10 12.16
N THR A 258 18.55 -6.92 12.60
CA THR A 258 19.03 -8.07 11.81
C THR A 258 17.97 -9.17 11.68
N SER A 259 17.14 -9.39 12.71
CA SER A 259 16.00 -10.32 12.59
C SER A 259 14.91 -9.81 11.66
N GLN A 260 14.69 -8.49 11.61
CA GLN A 260 13.74 -7.87 10.69
C GLN A 260 14.24 -8.00 9.24
N ALA A 261 15.51 -7.69 9.00
CA ALA A 261 16.12 -7.89 7.68
C ALA A 261 16.07 -9.35 7.23
N LEU A 262 16.36 -10.32 8.12
CA LEU A 262 16.23 -11.74 7.76
C LEU A 262 14.78 -12.14 7.47
N SER A 263 13.78 -11.54 8.13
CA SER A 263 12.37 -11.86 7.84
C SER A 263 11.87 -11.40 6.47
N GLU A 264 12.59 -10.46 5.84
CA GLU A 264 12.31 -9.96 4.49
C GLU A 264 12.95 -10.86 3.42
N VAL A 265 13.74 -11.87 3.81
CA VAL A 265 14.44 -12.77 2.90
C VAL A 265 13.88 -14.20 3.03
N ASP A 266 13.81 -14.93 1.93
CA ASP A 266 13.42 -16.34 1.88
C ASP A 266 14.19 -17.20 2.93
N PRO A 267 13.48 -18.02 3.73
CA PRO A 267 14.11 -18.92 4.71
C PRO A 267 15.26 -19.78 4.18
N GLU A 268 15.23 -20.22 2.92
CA GLU A 268 16.32 -21.03 2.33
C GLU A 268 17.65 -20.26 2.27
N ALA A 269 17.59 -18.95 2.10
CA ALA A 269 18.75 -18.07 2.04
C ALA A 269 19.37 -17.79 3.42
N HIS A 270 18.62 -17.96 4.52
CA HIS A 270 19.08 -17.64 5.89
C HIS A 270 20.36 -18.40 6.23
N SER A 271 20.41 -19.68 5.90
CA SER A 271 21.58 -20.53 6.15
C SER A 271 22.85 -19.99 5.49
N ARG A 272 22.72 -19.48 4.25
CA ARG A 272 23.86 -18.95 3.49
C ARG A 272 24.30 -17.59 4.01
N ILE A 273 23.37 -16.68 4.26
CA ILE A 273 23.64 -15.33 4.79
C ILE A 273 24.33 -15.42 6.16
N LEU A 274 23.86 -16.30 7.05
CA LEU A 274 24.49 -16.49 8.36
C LEU A 274 25.89 -17.13 8.25
N THR A 275 26.13 -17.97 7.24
CA THR A 275 27.48 -18.52 6.97
C THR A 275 28.46 -17.43 6.58
N LEU A 276 28.04 -16.52 5.69
CA LEU A 276 28.86 -15.36 5.31
C LEU A 276 29.06 -14.41 6.49
N SER A 277 28.02 -14.20 7.30
CA SER A 277 28.09 -13.40 8.53
C SER A 277 29.08 -13.96 9.55
N GLU A 278 29.13 -15.29 9.72
CA GLU A 278 30.10 -15.96 10.60
C GLU A 278 31.55 -15.75 10.14
N ALA A 279 31.80 -15.76 8.83
CA ALA A 279 33.12 -15.44 8.28
C ALA A 279 33.46 -13.96 8.43
N LEU A 280 32.49 -13.06 8.22
CA LEU A 280 32.66 -11.62 8.36
C LEU A 280 32.97 -11.19 9.81
N LEU A 281 32.48 -11.93 10.81
CA LEU A 281 32.82 -11.70 12.23
C LEU A 281 34.33 -11.77 12.50
N GLU A 282 35.10 -12.59 11.76
CA GLU A 282 36.55 -12.69 11.94
C GLU A 282 37.31 -11.50 11.35
N GLU A 283 36.72 -10.84 10.34
CA GLU A 283 37.30 -9.67 9.66
C GLU A 283 36.88 -8.36 10.34
N SER A 284 35.57 -8.15 10.54
CA SER A 284 35.01 -6.97 11.20
C SER A 284 33.64 -7.25 11.83
N PRO A 285 33.55 -7.30 13.16
CA PRO A 285 32.28 -7.46 13.86
C PRO A 285 31.25 -6.36 13.54
N ALA A 286 31.70 -5.13 13.29
CA ALA A 286 30.83 -3.99 12.99
C ALA A 286 30.14 -4.07 11.62
N ALA A 287 30.67 -4.87 10.69
CA ALA A 287 30.11 -4.99 9.35
C ALA A 287 28.96 -6.01 9.25
N VAL A 288 28.86 -6.93 10.21
CA VAL A 288 27.86 -8.00 10.19
C VAL A 288 26.42 -7.49 10.19
N PRO A 289 26.03 -6.53 11.05
CA PRO A 289 24.67 -6.00 11.02
C PRO A 289 24.35 -5.29 9.70
N GLU A 290 25.31 -4.53 9.16
CA GLU A 290 25.14 -3.79 7.91
C GLU A 290 25.05 -4.74 6.71
N PHE A 291 25.83 -5.82 6.69
CA PHE A 291 25.75 -6.85 5.67
C PHE A 291 24.39 -7.55 5.66
N ILE A 292 23.88 -7.98 6.82
CA ILE A 292 22.57 -8.65 6.90
C ILE A 292 21.44 -7.71 6.43
N LYS A 293 21.49 -6.43 6.83
CA LYS A 293 20.54 -5.40 6.36
C LYS A 293 20.66 -5.15 4.86
N GLY A 294 21.88 -5.09 4.33
CA GLY A 294 22.15 -4.93 2.91
C GLY A 294 21.64 -6.12 2.09
N CYS A 295 21.78 -7.35 2.58
CA CYS A 295 21.20 -8.53 1.93
C CYS A 295 19.70 -8.40 1.72
N ALA A 296 18.94 -7.98 2.74
CA ALA A 296 17.50 -7.80 2.61
C ALA A 296 17.12 -6.82 1.47
N GLN A 297 17.93 -5.79 1.23
CA GLN A 297 17.67 -4.80 0.18
C GLN A 297 18.05 -5.26 -1.24
N ILE A 298 18.98 -6.22 -1.38
CA ILE A 298 19.52 -6.63 -2.69
C ILE A 298 19.00 -7.98 -3.17
N MET A 299 18.36 -8.77 -2.29
CA MET A 299 17.84 -10.10 -2.63
C MET A 299 16.72 -10.04 -3.69
N ASP A 300 16.04 -8.90 -3.83
CA ASP A 300 15.05 -8.68 -4.91
C ASP A 300 15.70 -8.49 -6.28
N ARG A 301 17.00 -8.16 -6.34
CA ARG A 301 17.71 -7.79 -7.57
C ARG A 301 18.81 -8.78 -7.96
N LEU A 302 19.20 -9.65 -7.03
CA LEU A 302 20.37 -10.53 -7.16
C LEU A 302 20.05 -11.93 -6.66
N SER A 303 20.47 -12.94 -7.43
CA SER A 303 20.52 -14.32 -6.97
C SER A 303 21.54 -14.52 -5.84
N LEU A 304 21.37 -15.60 -5.08
CA LEU A 304 22.30 -16.00 -4.00
C LEU A 304 23.77 -16.06 -4.45
N ALA A 305 24.03 -16.53 -5.68
CA ALA A 305 25.38 -16.60 -6.23
C ALA A 305 25.98 -15.22 -6.56
N GLN A 306 25.14 -14.25 -6.95
CA GLN A 306 25.55 -12.86 -7.15
C GLN A 306 25.79 -12.14 -5.81
N VAL A 307 24.98 -12.42 -4.79
CA VAL A 307 25.18 -11.91 -3.42
C VAL A 307 26.54 -12.35 -2.86
N GLU A 308 26.97 -13.57 -3.14
CA GLU A 308 28.32 -14.03 -2.75
C GLU A 308 29.44 -13.23 -3.42
N ARG A 309 29.29 -12.87 -4.69
CA ARG A 309 30.27 -12.02 -5.39
C ARG A 309 30.28 -10.60 -4.84
N TRP A 310 29.10 -10.05 -4.56
CA TRP A 310 28.97 -8.76 -3.88
C TRP A 310 29.63 -8.78 -2.49
N TYR A 311 29.43 -9.86 -1.73
CA TYR A 311 30.08 -10.09 -0.43
C TYR A 311 31.61 -10.13 -0.55
N GLU A 312 32.16 -10.87 -1.52
CA GLU A 312 33.61 -10.96 -1.72
C GLU A 312 34.23 -9.58 -2.02
N GLU A 313 33.59 -8.77 -2.87
CA GLU A 313 34.03 -7.39 -3.14
C GLU A 313 33.94 -6.50 -1.90
N GLY A 314 32.85 -6.60 -1.13
CA GLY A 314 32.69 -5.87 0.13
C GLY A 314 33.76 -6.23 1.17
N VAL A 315 34.10 -7.52 1.32
CA VAL A 315 35.18 -7.98 2.21
C VAL A 315 36.55 -7.49 1.73
N ASN A 316 36.82 -7.54 0.42
CA ASN A 316 38.07 -7.04 -0.14
C ASN A 316 38.25 -5.53 0.10
N LEU A 317 37.16 -4.77 -0.04
CA LEU A 317 37.16 -3.34 0.27
C LEU A 317 37.37 -3.09 1.76
N LEU A 318 36.70 -3.87 2.62
CA LEU A 318 36.80 -3.74 4.07
C LEU A 318 38.22 -3.99 4.58
N ARG A 319 38.95 -4.95 3.99
CA ARG A 319 40.37 -5.21 4.29
C ARG A 319 41.29 -4.05 3.90
N GLN A 320 40.93 -3.27 2.89
CA GLN A 320 41.71 -2.12 2.43
C GLN A 320 41.34 -0.84 3.19
N ASN A 321 40.04 -0.61 3.40
CA ASN A 321 39.48 0.55 4.08
C ASN A 321 38.24 0.14 4.90
N PRO A 322 38.35 0.07 6.24
CA PRO A 322 37.24 -0.34 7.11
C PRO A 322 35.97 0.52 6.93
N ASP A 323 36.10 1.84 6.86
CA ASP A 323 34.96 2.74 6.73
C ASP A 323 34.31 2.62 5.34
N GLY A 324 35.12 2.40 4.30
CA GLY A 324 34.65 2.16 2.94
C GLY A 324 33.90 0.84 2.80
N GLY A 325 34.38 -0.22 3.45
CA GLY A 325 33.69 -1.52 3.50
C GLY A 325 32.35 -1.46 4.25
N LEU A 326 32.25 -0.68 5.32
CA LEU A 326 30.98 -0.45 6.02
C LEU A 326 29.96 0.29 5.15
N ALA A 327 30.38 1.38 4.48
CA ALA A 327 29.52 2.12 3.55
C ALA A 327 29.09 1.27 2.34
N PHE A 328 29.93 0.32 1.92
CA PHE A 328 29.59 -0.63 0.87
C PHE A 328 28.46 -1.58 1.27
N PHE A 329 28.56 -2.22 2.44
CA PHE A 329 27.49 -3.10 2.93
C PHE A 329 26.20 -2.35 3.27
N LYS A 330 26.28 -1.05 3.57
CA LYS A 330 25.12 -0.17 3.73
C LYS A 330 24.47 0.28 2.42
N ILE A 331 25.09 0.00 1.27
CA ILE A 331 24.64 0.47 -0.05
C ILE A 331 24.66 2.02 -0.14
N GLU A 332 25.44 2.69 0.71
CA GLU A 332 25.61 4.16 0.69
C GLU A 332 26.73 4.60 -0.27
N SER A 333 27.54 3.65 -0.76
CA SER A 333 28.68 3.95 -1.62
C SER A 333 28.32 3.80 -3.10
N ALA A 334 28.71 4.79 -3.92
CA ALA A 334 28.62 4.72 -5.37
C ALA A 334 29.33 3.48 -5.95
N HIS A 335 30.34 2.95 -5.26
CA HIS A 335 30.98 1.70 -5.65
C HIS A 335 30.06 0.49 -5.45
N SER A 336 29.35 0.41 -4.33
CA SER A 336 28.35 -0.65 -4.11
C SER A 336 27.26 -0.61 -5.16
N GLU A 337 26.69 0.56 -5.44
CA GLU A 337 25.69 0.71 -6.51
C GLU A 337 26.22 0.23 -7.86
N SER A 338 27.45 0.63 -8.24
CA SER A 338 28.04 0.19 -9.50
C SER A 338 28.27 -1.33 -9.60
N VAL A 339 28.58 -1.98 -8.46
CA VAL A 339 28.77 -3.44 -8.41
C VAL A 339 27.43 -4.16 -8.44
N LEU A 340 26.41 -3.65 -7.74
CA LEU A 340 25.05 -4.21 -7.79
C LEU A 340 24.47 -4.10 -9.21
N GLU A 341 24.65 -2.96 -9.86
CA GLU A 341 24.20 -2.73 -11.23
C GLU A 341 24.92 -3.63 -12.25
N ALA A 342 26.21 -3.88 -12.07
CA ALA A 342 26.97 -4.81 -12.91
C ALA A 342 26.58 -6.28 -12.68
N LEU A 343 26.09 -6.60 -11.48
CA LEU A 343 25.67 -7.96 -11.12
C LEU A 343 24.20 -8.23 -11.46
N SER A 344 23.34 -7.23 -11.60
CA SER A 344 21.91 -7.39 -11.95
C SER A 344 21.72 -7.85 -13.40
N SER A 345 20.87 -8.87 -13.61
CA SER A 345 20.50 -9.41 -14.92
C SER A 345 19.40 -8.61 -15.63
N GLY A 346 18.66 -7.79 -14.89
CA GLY A 346 17.50 -7.04 -15.39
C GLY A 346 17.85 -5.95 -16.42
N VAL A 347 16.92 -5.73 -17.34
CA VAL A 347 16.95 -4.62 -18.31
C VAL A 347 15.77 -3.69 -18.04
N GLU A 348 16.08 -2.44 -17.70
CA GLU A 348 15.10 -1.36 -17.55
C GLU A 348 14.78 -0.73 -18.91
N PHE A 349 13.50 -0.53 -19.19
CA PHE A 349 13.00 0.04 -20.44
C PHE A 349 13.58 1.43 -20.73
N ASP A 350 13.58 2.34 -19.74
CA ASP A 350 14.05 3.72 -19.91
C ASP A 350 15.47 3.80 -20.46
N ARG A 351 16.32 2.84 -20.08
CA ARG A 351 17.71 2.78 -20.51
C ARG A 351 17.87 2.37 -21.97
N ILE A 352 16.95 1.55 -22.48
CA ILE A 352 16.98 1.04 -23.85
C ILE A 352 16.03 1.80 -24.78
N LYS A 353 15.09 2.60 -24.24
CA LYS A 353 14.06 3.34 -24.98
C LYS A 353 14.59 4.09 -26.21
N PRO A 354 15.67 4.90 -26.14
CA PRO A 354 16.15 5.62 -27.32
C PRO A 354 16.64 4.70 -28.44
N VAL A 355 17.25 3.57 -28.09
CA VAL A 355 17.74 2.58 -29.05
C VAL A 355 16.56 1.79 -29.64
N MET A 356 15.60 1.43 -28.80
CA MET A 356 14.40 0.69 -29.20
C MET A 356 13.46 1.51 -30.07
N GLU A 357 13.29 2.81 -29.82
CA GLU A 357 12.54 3.71 -30.73
C GLU A 357 13.18 3.81 -32.11
N MET A 358 14.50 3.95 -32.19
CA MET A 358 15.19 3.93 -33.48
C MET A 358 15.03 2.58 -34.18
N TYR A 359 15.05 1.48 -33.43
CA TYR A 359 14.84 0.14 -33.93
C TYR A 359 13.43 -0.04 -34.51
N CYS A 360 12.38 0.28 -33.76
CA CYS A 360 10.98 0.15 -34.18
C CYS A 360 10.63 1.07 -35.36
N ARG A 361 11.13 2.31 -35.38
CA ARG A 361 10.98 3.23 -36.53
C ARG A 361 11.65 2.67 -37.79
N GLY A 362 12.79 2.00 -37.62
CA GLY A 362 13.50 1.34 -38.71
C GLY A 362 12.72 0.18 -39.32
N LEU A 363 11.99 -0.58 -38.50
CA LEU A 363 11.13 -1.69 -38.95
C LEU A 363 9.85 -1.16 -39.64
N ALA A 364 9.08 -0.31 -38.96
CA ALA A 364 7.78 0.12 -39.45
C ALA A 364 7.81 1.09 -40.65
N GLY A 365 8.94 1.77 -40.87
CA GLY A 365 9.05 2.83 -41.89
C GLY A 365 8.20 4.08 -41.58
N SER A 366 7.67 4.20 -40.37
CA SER A 366 6.82 5.31 -39.88
C SER A 366 7.29 5.78 -38.49
N GLU A 367 6.78 6.92 -38.02
CA GLU A 367 7.07 7.38 -36.65
C GLU A 367 6.33 6.51 -35.63
N ILE A 368 7.10 5.66 -34.95
CA ILE A 368 6.65 4.89 -33.78
C ILE A 368 7.29 5.45 -32.52
N LYS A 369 6.45 5.64 -31.49
CA LYS A 369 6.88 5.93 -30.11
C LYS A 369 6.84 4.65 -29.27
N LEU A 370 7.71 4.55 -28.27
CA LEU A 370 7.60 3.50 -27.26
C LEU A 370 7.25 4.13 -25.91
N ALA A 371 6.33 3.47 -25.20
CA ALA A 371 5.90 3.86 -23.86
C ALA A 371 5.84 2.64 -22.95
N ALA A 372 5.78 2.87 -21.64
CA ALA A 372 5.63 1.80 -20.67
C ALA A 372 4.18 1.30 -20.64
N SER A 373 3.94 -0.01 -20.49
CA SER A 373 2.57 -0.56 -20.32
C SER A 373 1.83 0.05 -19.11
N GLU A 374 2.56 0.46 -18.06
CA GLU A 374 2.00 1.19 -16.91
C GLU A 374 1.39 2.56 -17.28
N ASP A 375 1.85 3.19 -18.38
CA ASP A 375 1.31 4.47 -18.82
C ASP A 375 -0.15 4.33 -19.27
N LEU A 376 -0.56 3.17 -19.80
CA LEU A 376 -1.94 2.87 -20.21
C LEU A 376 -2.89 2.92 -19.01
N VAL A 377 -2.50 2.28 -17.91
CA VAL A 377 -3.25 2.27 -16.64
C VAL A 377 -3.38 3.69 -16.09
N SER A 378 -2.29 4.45 -16.13
CA SER A 378 -2.27 5.83 -15.61
C SER A 378 -3.12 6.81 -16.43
N LYS A 379 -3.38 6.50 -17.70
CA LYS A 379 -4.26 7.26 -18.60
C LYS A 379 -5.74 6.87 -18.45
N GLY A 380 -6.08 5.86 -17.65
CA GLY A 380 -7.46 5.37 -17.50
C GLY A 380 -7.96 4.60 -18.74
N ILE A 381 -7.05 4.10 -19.56
CA ILE A 381 -7.32 3.28 -20.74
C ILE A 381 -7.42 1.83 -20.26
N GLY A 382 -8.59 1.45 -19.75
CA GLY A 382 -8.81 0.20 -19.01
C GLY A 382 -9.10 -1.05 -19.84
N TRP A 383 -8.65 -1.13 -21.10
CA TRP A 383 -8.86 -2.32 -21.96
C TRP A 383 -7.59 -3.14 -22.25
N VAL A 384 -6.42 -2.72 -21.74
CA VAL A 384 -5.13 -3.42 -21.92
C VAL A 384 -4.55 -3.79 -20.55
N SER A 385 -3.95 -4.97 -20.45
CA SER A 385 -3.24 -5.42 -19.24
C SER A 385 -2.05 -4.51 -18.91
N SER A 386 -1.82 -4.27 -17.61
CA SER A 386 -0.67 -3.46 -17.13
C SER A 386 0.68 -4.10 -17.42
N GLU A 387 0.70 -5.41 -17.65
CA GLU A 387 1.91 -6.21 -17.79
C GLU A 387 2.10 -6.75 -19.22
N SER A 388 1.05 -6.70 -20.06
CA SER A 388 1.13 -7.16 -21.45
C SER A 388 1.65 -6.06 -22.39
N PRO A 389 2.47 -6.42 -23.40
CA PRO A 389 2.77 -5.52 -24.51
C PRO A 389 1.53 -5.23 -25.35
N SER A 390 1.41 -4.05 -25.94
CA SER A 390 0.31 -3.74 -26.87
C SER A 390 0.69 -2.60 -27.83
N THR A 391 -0.16 -2.33 -28.83
CA THR A 391 0.06 -1.26 -29.80
C THR A 391 -1.24 -0.56 -30.20
N GLU A 392 -1.21 0.78 -30.15
CA GLU A 392 -2.31 1.67 -30.60
C GLU A 392 -2.10 2.15 -32.05
N GLY A 393 -1.18 1.50 -32.78
CA GLY A 393 -0.80 1.85 -34.15
C GLY A 393 0.15 3.04 -34.33
N SER A 394 0.27 3.91 -33.32
CA SER A 394 1.31 4.97 -33.28
C SER A 394 2.28 4.82 -32.12
N THR A 395 1.93 4.04 -31.11
CA THR A 395 2.72 3.84 -29.90
C THR A 395 2.70 2.37 -29.53
N VAL A 396 3.88 1.82 -29.27
CA VAL A 396 4.09 0.46 -28.80
C VAL A 396 4.36 0.51 -27.30
N PHE A 397 3.56 -0.20 -26.53
CA PHE A 397 3.66 -0.29 -25.08
C PHE A 397 4.39 -1.57 -24.70
N VAL A 398 5.39 -1.44 -23.82
CA VAL A 398 6.21 -2.56 -23.35
C VAL A 398 6.41 -2.49 -21.83
N PRO A 399 6.71 -3.61 -21.16
CA PRO A 399 6.97 -3.61 -19.72
C PRO A 399 8.14 -2.71 -19.30
N THR A 400 8.08 -2.16 -18.09
CA THR A 400 9.09 -1.24 -17.53
C THR A 400 10.40 -1.93 -17.17
N LEU A 401 10.34 -3.20 -16.73
CA LEU A 401 11.48 -4.00 -16.33
C LEU A 401 11.33 -5.44 -16.83
N VAL A 402 12.41 -6.02 -17.35
CA VAL A 402 12.47 -7.43 -17.74
C VAL A 402 13.67 -8.09 -17.09
N ASP A 403 13.42 -9.11 -16.27
CA ASP A 403 14.43 -9.97 -15.64
C ASP A 403 14.04 -11.45 -15.73
N ARG A 404 13.83 -11.94 -16.96
CA ARG A 404 13.41 -13.32 -17.22
C ARG A 404 14.56 -14.27 -17.40
N TYR A 405 15.64 -13.78 -17.99
CA TYR A 405 16.80 -14.55 -18.38
C TYR A 405 18.00 -14.22 -17.49
N PRO A 406 18.93 -15.18 -17.30
CA PRO A 406 20.12 -14.97 -16.46
C PRO A 406 21.08 -13.90 -16.99
N SER A 407 20.96 -13.53 -18.27
CA SER A 407 21.84 -12.55 -18.91
C SER A 407 21.09 -11.34 -19.44
N LYS A 408 21.73 -10.18 -19.30
CA LYS A 408 21.22 -8.90 -19.78
C LYS A 408 21.01 -8.89 -21.31
N ASP A 409 21.85 -9.60 -22.06
CA ASP A 409 21.74 -9.71 -23.52
C ASP A 409 20.49 -10.51 -23.94
N GLU A 410 20.13 -11.55 -23.18
CA GLU A 410 18.91 -12.33 -23.41
C GLU A 410 17.66 -11.54 -23.03
N ASN A 411 17.68 -10.83 -21.90
CA ASN A 411 16.59 -9.90 -21.51
C ASN A 411 16.41 -8.77 -22.52
N PHE A 412 17.50 -8.21 -23.06
CA PHE A 412 17.42 -7.24 -24.17
C PHE A 412 16.93 -7.90 -25.47
N GLY A 413 17.28 -9.17 -25.69
CA GLY A 413 16.76 -9.99 -26.78
C GLY A 413 15.23 -10.11 -26.74
N TRP A 414 14.67 -10.34 -25.55
CA TRP A 414 13.23 -10.40 -25.32
C TRP A 414 12.52 -9.10 -25.67
N PHE A 415 13.04 -7.94 -25.22
CA PHE A 415 12.49 -6.62 -25.57
C PHE A 415 12.43 -6.41 -27.08
N LYS A 416 13.46 -6.85 -27.82
CA LYS A 416 13.44 -6.79 -29.28
C LYS A 416 12.33 -7.66 -29.86
N VAL A 417 12.17 -8.90 -29.39
CA VAL A 417 11.15 -9.83 -29.91
C VAL A 417 9.76 -9.25 -29.74
N VAL A 418 9.43 -8.80 -28.53
CA VAL A 418 8.13 -8.17 -28.22
C VAL A 418 7.89 -6.95 -29.08
N SER A 419 8.85 -6.01 -29.10
CA SER A 419 8.69 -4.78 -29.86
C SER A 419 8.58 -5.03 -31.37
N THR A 420 9.30 -6.04 -31.89
CA THR A 420 9.18 -6.45 -33.29
C THR A 420 7.82 -7.04 -33.59
N HIS A 421 7.27 -7.88 -32.71
CA HIS A 421 5.94 -8.46 -32.90
C HIS A 421 4.86 -7.37 -32.93
N GLN A 422 4.88 -6.45 -31.96
CA GLN A 422 3.94 -5.32 -31.93
C GLN A 422 4.03 -4.45 -33.18
N VAL A 423 5.24 -4.19 -33.67
CA VAL A 423 5.45 -3.44 -34.91
C VAL A 423 5.00 -4.23 -36.15
N ALA A 424 5.10 -5.56 -36.12
CA ALA A 424 4.71 -6.43 -37.23
C ALA A 424 3.23 -6.28 -37.58
N HIS A 425 2.35 -6.05 -36.58
CA HIS A 425 0.93 -5.77 -36.85
C HIS A 425 0.72 -4.53 -37.74
N LEU A 426 1.57 -3.52 -37.59
CA LEU A 426 1.52 -2.30 -38.41
C LEU A 426 2.17 -2.50 -39.76
N GLU A 427 3.35 -3.09 -39.77
CA GLU A 427 4.16 -3.27 -40.98
C GLU A 427 3.50 -4.25 -41.97
N PHE A 428 2.89 -5.32 -41.47
CA PHE A 428 2.29 -6.38 -42.28
C PHE A 428 0.77 -6.33 -42.34
N GLY A 429 0.15 -5.22 -41.95
CA GLY A 429 -1.21 -4.89 -42.36
C GLY A 429 -2.34 -5.36 -41.43
N SER A 430 -2.09 -5.86 -40.23
CA SER A 430 -3.12 -6.44 -39.34
C SER A 430 -4.27 -5.48 -39.03
N PHE A 431 -3.96 -4.19 -38.84
CA PHE A 431 -4.97 -3.14 -38.56
C PHE A 431 -5.61 -2.53 -39.81
N TYR A 432 -5.17 -2.93 -41.00
CA TYR A 432 -5.65 -2.43 -42.29
C TYR A 432 -6.50 -3.48 -43.03
N PHE A 433 -7.21 -4.33 -42.28
CA PHE A 433 -8.15 -5.28 -42.85
C PHE A 433 -9.31 -4.56 -43.55
N GLU A 434 -9.52 -4.90 -44.82
CA GLU A 434 -10.66 -4.43 -45.61
C GLU A 434 -11.59 -5.62 -45.91
N PHE A 435 -12.88 -5.48 -45.57
CA PHE A 435 -13.84 -6.59 -45.67
C PHE A 435 -14.07 -7.06 -47.11
N ASP A 436 -14.10 -6.12 -48.05
CA ASP A 436 -14.40 -6.39 -49.47
C ASP A 436 -13.13 -6.70 -50.31
N GLU A 437 -11.93 -6.62 -49.72
CA GLU A 437 -10.69 -7.00 -50.40
C GLU A 437 -10.54 -8.53 -50.44
N PRO A 438 -10.29 -9.14 -51.62
CA PRO A 438 -10.28 -10.59 -51.77
C PRO A 438 -9.05 -11.25 -51.15
N SER A 439 -9.22 -12.47 -50.63
CA SER A 439 -8.14 -13.35 -50.21
C SER A 439 -7.30 -13.81 -51.41
N THR A 440 -6.00 -14.00 -51.18
CA THR A 440 -5.04 -14.51 -52.17
C THR A 440 -4.91 -16.04 -52.13
N ILE A 441 -5.24 -16.65 -50.99
CA ILE A 441 -5.05 -18.08 -50.71
C ILE A 441 -6.39 -18.84 -50.76
N PHE A 442 -7.44 -18.27 -50.19
CA PHE A 442 -8.74 -18.91 -50.04
C PHE A 442 -9.78 -18.33 -50.99
N GLN A 443 -10.84 -19.10 -51.25
CA GLN A 443 -12.02 -18.56 -51.92
C GLN A 443 -12.79 -17.67 -50.93
N ASP A 444 -13.09 -16.43 -51.34
CA ASP A 444 -13.85 -15.48 -50.52
C ASP A 444 -15.28 -15.97 -50.24
N ARG A 445 -15.62 -16.08 -48.94
CA ARG A 445 -16.96 -16.48 -48.49
C ARG A 445 -17.66 -15.40 -47.65
N ARG A 446 -16.91 -14.42 -47.12
CA ARG A 446 -17.41 -13.31 -46.28
C ARG A 446 -18.66 -12.62 -46.84
N ALA A 447 -18.63 -12.20 -48.10
CA ALA A 447 -19.73 -11.46 -48.73
C ALA A 447 -21.00 -12.29 -49.00
N ASP A 448 -20.86 -13.61 -49.18
CA ASP A 448 -22.00 -14.50 -49.39
C ASP A 448 -22.68 -14.82 -48.04
N LEU A 449 -21.90 -14.98 -46.97
CA LEU A 449 -22.40 -15.18 -45.62
C LEU A 449 -23.15 -13.95 -45.07
N GLU A 450 -22.63 -12.75 -45.31
CA GLU A 450 -23.30 -11.51 -44.90
C GLU A 450 -24.69 -11.38 -45.56
N LYS A 451 -24.80 -11.67 -46.85
CA LYS A 451 -26.10 -11.61 -47.58
C LYS A 451 -27.11 -12.57 -47.00
N ASN A 452 -26.72 -13.82 -46.75
CA ASN A 452 -27.61 -14.84 -46.22
C ASN A 452 -28.12 -14.48 -44.80
N LYS A 453 -27.25 -13.92 -43.96
CA LYS A 453 -27.61 -13.48 -42.60
C LYS A 453 -28.60 -12.31 -42.61
N VAL A 454 -28.37 -11.30 -43.46
CA VAL A 454 -29.26 -10.14 -43.65
C VAL A 454 -30.62 -10.53 -44.23
N GLU A 455 -30.69 -11.57 -45.07
CA GLU A 455 -31.97 -12.09 -45.60
C GLU A 455 -32.83 -12.78 -44.52
N LYS A 456 -32.22 -13.38 -43.48
CA LYS A 456 -32.92 -14.08 -42.37
C LYS A 456 -33.43 -13.13 -41.28
N GLU A 457 -32.70 -12.06 -40.97
CA GLU A 457 -33.09 -11.07 -39.95
C GLU A 457 -34.27 -10.17 -40.37
N ARG A 458 -34.74 -10.29 -41.62
CA ARG A 458 -35.92 -9.58 -42.12
C ARG A 458 -37.23 -10.16 -41.53
N PRO A 459 -38.07 -9.33 -40.87
CA PRO A 459 -39.46 -9.71 -40.61
C PRO A 459 -40.23 -9.83 -41.92
N GLU A 460 -41.02 -10.89 -42.10
CA GLU A 460 -41.89 -11.07 -43.27
C GLU A 460 -42.89 -9.89 -43.38
N GLY A 461 -42.64 -8.89 -44.23
CA GLY A 461 -43.67 -7.90 -44.58
C GLY A 461 -43.29 -6.50 -45.08
N GLU A 462 -42.03 -6.08 -45.11
CA GLU A 462 -41.69 -4.70 -45.55
C GLU A 462 -41.04 -4.65 -46.95
N GLU A 463 -41.64 -3.86 -47.85
CA GLU A 463 -41.09 -3.52 -49.17
C GLU A 463 -39.88 -2.57 -49.04
N GLN A 464 -38.93 -2.68 -49.97
CA GLN A 464 -37.73 -1.86 -50.10
C GLN A 464 -38.00 -0.37 -49.83
N VAL A 465 -37.59 0.10 -48.65
CA VAL A 465 -37.15 1.48 -48.50
C VAL A 465 -35.66 1.46 -48.81
N GLU A 466 -35.27 2.06 -49.93
CA GLU A 466 -33.90 2.55 -50.13
C GLU A 466 -33.63 3.61 -49.06
N GLY A 467 -33.29 3.16 -47.85
CA GLY A 467 -32.77 3.99 -46.78
C GLY A 467 -31.29 4.23 -47.05
N GLU A 468 -30.99 5.30 -47.76
CA GLU A 468 -29.65 5.87 -47.82
C GLU A 468 -29.16 6.19 -46.38
N GLY A 469 -28.11 5.50 -45.93
CA GLY A 469 -26.86 6.18 -45.54
C GLY A 469 -26.54 6.52 -44.09
N LEU A 470 -27.37 6.24 -43.07
CA LEU A 470 -27.06 6.71 -41.69
C LEU A 470 -26.69 5.63 -40.66
N GLU A 471 -27.20 4.39 -40.73
CA GLU A 471 -26.87 3.34 -39.73
C GLU A 471 -25.58 2.54 -40.05
N ARG A 472 -25.08 2.58 -41.29
CA ARG A 472 -23.86 1.85 -41.72
C ARG A 472 -22.57 2.66 -41.67
N ALA A 473 -22.62 3.95 -41.36
CA ALA A 473 -21.50 4.86 -41.59
C ALA A 473 -20.30 4.69 -40.62
N TRP A 474 -20.45 3.92 -39.54
CA TRP A 474 -19.48 3.87 -38.44
C TRP A 474 -19.06 2.47 -37.96
N ILE A 475 -19.51 1.41 -38.64
CA ILE A 475 -19.08 0.04 -38.32
C ILE A 475 -17.71 -0.18 -38.98
N THR A 476 -16.71 -0.62 -38.21
CA THR A 476 -15.38 -0.95 -38.74
C THR A 476 -15.43 -2.23 -39.58
N ASP A 477 -14.50 -2.42 -40.52
CA ASP A 477 -14.47 -3.64 -41.32
C ASP A 477 -14.21 -4.88 -40.47
N MET A 478 -13.42 -4.75 -39.40
CA MET A 478 -13.23 -5.81 -38.41
C MET A 478 -14.52 -6.13 -37.66
N GLN A 479 -15.27 -5.12 -37.21
CA GLN A 479 -16.55 -5.36 -36.54
C GLN A 479 -17.58 -5.98 -37.51
N ARG A 480 -17.59 -5.57 -38.79
CA ARG A 480 -18.40 -6.20 -39.84
C ARG A 480 -18.03 -7.67 -40.04
N PHE A 481 -16.74 -8.01 -39.93
CA PHE A 481 -16.27 -9.40 -39.98
C PHE A 481 -16.70 -10.21 -38.75
N PHE A 482 -16.47 -9.71 -37.53
CA PHE A 482 -16.87 -10.43 -36.31
C PHE A 482 -18.39 -10.56 -36.15
N ASN A 483 -19.17 -9.64 -36.74
CA ASN A 483 -20.62 -9.77 -36.84
C ASN A 483 -21.10 -10.99 -37.65
N LEU A 484 -20.23 -11.66 -38.42
CA LEU A 484 -20.58 -12.89 -39.14
C LEU A 484 -20.80 -14.08 -38.18
N PHE A 485 -20.14 -14.09 -37.03
CA PHE A 485 -20.15 -15.20 -36.08
C PHE A 485 -21.22 -15.04 -34.98
N GLU A 486 -21.72 -16.13 -34.41
CA GLU A 486 -22.58 -16.07 -33.20
C GLU A 486 -21.73 -15.90 -31.94
N ASP A 487 -20.65 -16.67 -31.81
CA ASP A 487 -19.68 -16.58 -30.72
C ASP A 487 -18.50 -15.68 -31.12
N ARG A 488 -18.62 -14.40 -30.79
CA ARG A 488 -17.60 -13.40 -31.15
C ARG A 488 -16.28 -13.63 -30.42
N LYS A 489 -16.31 -14.12 -29.18
CA LYS A 489 -15.13 -14.36 -28.36
C LYS A 489 -14.26 -15.47 -28.96
N LEU A 490 -14.89 -16.59 -29.33
CA LEU A 490 -14.21 -17.68 -30.03
C LEU A 490 -13.63 -17.21 -31.39
N SER A 491 -14.38 -16.42 -32.15
CA SER A 491 -13.89 -15.92 -33.45
C SER A 491 -12.70 -14.97 -33.32
N LEU A 492 -12.67 -14.13 -32.27
CA LEU A 492 -11.56 -13.23 -31.97
C LEU A 492 -10.30 -14.00 -31.56
N ASP A 493 -10.45 -15.02 -30.70
CA ASP A 493 -9.31 -15.83 -30.26
C ASP A 493 -8.70 -16.61 -31.43
N ILE A 494 -9.52 -17.22 -32.29
CA ILE A 494 -9.03 -17.90 -33.51
C ILE A 494 -8.34 -16.89 -34.43
N PHE A 495 -8.94 -15.72 -34.66
CA PHE A 495 -8.36 -14.69 -35.52
C PHE A 495 -6.99 -14.23 -35.01
N THR A 496 -6.90 -13.91 -33.72
CA THR A 496 -5.65 -13.49 -33.07
C THR A 496 -4.56 -14.54 -33.25
N VAL A 497 -4.85 -15.82 -32.99
CA VAL A 497 -3.84 -16.89 -33.10
C VAL A 497 -3.37 -17.11 -34.54
N VAL A 498 -4.28 -17.07 -35.52
CA VAL A 498 -3.94 -17.22 -36.95
C VAL A 498 -3.12 -16.04 -37.44
N GLU A 499 -3.54 -14.81 -37.09
CA GLU A 499 -2.86 -13.58 -37.48
C GLU A 499 -1.47 -13.49 -36.84
N ASP A 500 -1.35 -13.78 -35.55
CA ASP A 500 -0.06 -13.82 -34.87
C ASP A 500 0.89 -14.87 -35.45
N GLY A 501 0.36 -16.04 -35.82
CA GLY A 501 1.12 -17.08 -36.51
C GLY A 501 1.66 -16.59 -37.86
N ARG A 502 0.84 -15.87 -38.62
CA ARG A 502 1.23 -15.20 -39.87
C ARG A 502 2.37 -14.21 -39.65
N LEU A 503 2.24 -13.35 -38.63
CA LEU A 503 3.24 -12.34 -38.28
C LEU A 503 4.54 -12.97 -37.80
N ASP A 504 4.48 -13.97 -36.92
CA ASP A 504 5.64 -14.73 -36.46
C ASP A 504 6.43 -15.33 -37.63
N PHE A 505 5.72 -15.89 -38.61
CA PHE A 505 6.33 -16.45 -39.81
C PHE A 505 6.99 -15.36 -40.67
N ARG A 506 6.26 -14.28 -40.97
CA ARG A 506 6.74 -13.12 -41.73
C ARG A 506 7.98 -12.50 -41.09
N VAL A 507 7.95 -12.22 -39.79
CA VAL A 507 9.07 -11.62 -39.05
C VAL A 507 10.32 -12.49 -39.17
N LYS A 508 10.21 -13.81 -38.98
CA LYS A 508 11.37 -14.72 -39.10
C LYS A 508 11.88 -14.84 -40.53
N HIS A 509 11.02 -14.64 -41.54
CA HIS A 509 11.38 -14.66 -42.95
C HIS A 509 12.11 -13.38 -43.37
N GLU A 510 11.51 -12.22 -43.12
CA GLU A 510 12.01 -10.89 -43.52
C GLU A 510 13.19 -10.42 -42.66
N TYR A 511 13.21 -10.82 -41.37
CA TYR A 511 14.22 -10.41 -40.40
C TYR A 511 15.06 -11.58 -39.84
N PRO A 512 15.98 -12.19 -40.64
CA PRO A 512 16.81 -13.30 -40.17
C PRO A 512 17.66 -13.00 -38.93
N GLY A 513 17.97 -11.71 -38.68
CA GLY A 513 18.81 -11.28 -37.55
C GLY A 513 18.15 -11.45 -36.18
N ILE A 514 16.82 -11.41 -36.08
CA ILE A 514 16.11 -11.61 -34.81
C ILE A 514 15.66 -13.07 -34.60
N ARG A 515 15.66 -13.88 -35.65
CA ARG A 515 15.14 -15.25 -35.67
C ARG A 515 15.62 -16.11 -34.48
N ALA A 516 16.90 -16.04 -34.11
CA ALA A 516 17.43 -16.83 -33.00
C ALA A 516 16.81 -16.43 -31.64
N ALA A 517 16.71 -15.12 -31.35
CA ALA A 517 16.06 -14.63 -30.14
C ALA A 517 14.55 -14.96 -30.16
N TYR A 518 13.91 -14.78 -31.32
CA TYR A 518 12.50 -15.07 -31.52
C TYR A 518 12.15 -16.54 -31.24
N SER A 519 12.95 -17.48 -31.75
CA SER A 519 12.77 -18.92 -31.47
C SER A 519 12.97 -19.28 -29.99
N VAL A 520 13.88 -18.60 -29.29
CA VAL A 520 14.08 -18.83 -27.84
C VAL A 520 12.85 -18.36 -27.06
N VAL A 521 12.39 -17.14 -27.31
CA VAL A 521 11.21 -16.56 -26.61
C VAL A 521 9.94 -17.36 -26.88
N GLN A 522 9.73 -17.81 -28.12
CA GLN A 522 8.61 -18.68 -28.47
C GLN A 522 8.66 -20.03 -27.76
N ALA A 523 9.83 -20.69 -27.75
CA ALA A 523 9.99 -21.97 -27.07
C ALA A 523 9.81 -21.84 -25.55
N ASP A 524 10.14 -20.68 -24.98
CA ASP A 524 9.94 -20.38 -23.58
C ASP A 524 8.46 -20.14 -23.24
N SER A 525 7.75 -19.41 -24.10
CA SER A 525 6.30 -19.16 -23.98
C SER A 525 5.48 -20.45 -24.02
N HIS A 526 6.00 -21.50 -24.65
CA HIS A 526 5.37 -22.81 -24.65
C HIS A 526 5.44 -23.52 -23.29
N LYS A 527 6.51 -23.34 -22.50
CA LYS A 527 6.72 -24.10 -21.25
C LYS A 527 5.72 -23.76 -20.15
N GLY A 528 5.16 -22.55 -20.18
CA GLY A 528 4.21 -22.05 -19.18
C GLY A 528 2.74 -22.36 -19.50
N ARG A 529 2.43 -22.91 -20.69
CA ARG A 529 1.06 -23.10 -21.16
C ARG A 529 0.33 -24.24 -20.44
N PRO A 530 -1.01 -24.18 -20.33
CA PRO A 530 -1.81 -25.22 -19.70
C PRO A 530 -1.70 -26.57 -20.44
N GLU A 531 -1.91 -27.66 -19.70
CA GLU A 531 -2.01 -29.00 -20.29
C GLU A 531 -3.30 -29.09 -21.12
N ILE A 532 -3.19 -29.29 -22.45
CA ILE A 532 -4.34 -29.37 -23.38
C ILE A 532 -5.42 -30.33 -22.88
N GLU A 533 -5.02 -31.48 -22.31
CA GLU A 533 -5.93 -32.53 -21.85
C GLU A 533 -6.82 -32.10 -20.67
N SER A 534 -6.47 -31.01 -19.99
CA SER A 534 -7.25 -30.46 -18.88
C SER A 534 -8.34 -29.47 -19.31
N LEU A 535 -8.38 -29.11 -20.60
CA LEU A 535 -9.31 -28.14 -21.16
C LEU A 535 -10.53 -28.84 -21.79
N PRO A 536 -11.70 -28.20 -21.82
CA PRO A 536 -12.82 -28.68 -22.62
C PRO A 536 -12.50 -28.61 -24.12
N VAL A 537 -13.25 -29.34 -24.95
CA VAL A 537 -12.85 -29.62 -26.35
C VAL A 537 -12.59 -28.35 -27.18
N ARG A 538 -13.41 -27.29 -27.05
CA ARG A 538 -13.22 -26.09 -27.87
C ARG A 538 -11.97 -25.32 -27.44
N GLU A 539 -11.76 -25.15 -26.14
CA GLU A 539 -10.56 -24.53 -25.57
C GLU A 539 -9.30 -25.34 -25.91
N ALA A 540 -9.40 -26.67 -25.87
CA ALA A 540 -8.33 -27.57 -26.26
C ALA A 540 -7.96 -27.42 -27.75
N LEU A 541 -8.92 -27.25 -28.65
CA LEU A 541 -8.67 -27.04 -30.08
C LEU A 541 -8.12 -25.64 -30.38
N VAL A 542 -8.52 -24.62 -29.62
CA VAL A 542 -7.89 -23.28 -29.70
C VAL A 542 -6.46 -23.33 -29.16
N GLU A 543 -6.21 -24.00 -28.04
CA GLU A 543 -4.85 -24.22 -27.52
C GLU A 543 -3.99 -25.06 -28.50
N PHE A 544 -4.57 -26.06 -29.17
CA PHE A 544 -3.91 -26.80 -30.25
C PHE A 544 -3.45 -25.85 -31.36
N LEU A 545 -4.32 -24.91 -31.78
CA LEU A 545 -3.99 -23.88 -32.76
C LEU A 545 -2.90 -22.93 -32.25
N VAL A 546 -2.92 -22.56 -30.96
CA VAL A 546 -1.85 -21.73 -30.36
C VAL A 546 -0.50 -22.47 -30.45
N ARG A 547 -0.45 -23.74 -30.06
CA ARG A 547 0.79 -24.54 -30.14
C ARG A 547 1.29 -24.70 -31.56
N LEU A 548 0.38 -24.89 -32.52
CA LEU A 548 0.71 -24.92 -33.95
C LEU A 548 1.32 -23.59 -34.42
N SER A 549 0.75 -22.45 -34.01
CA SER A 549 1.26 -21.11 -34.33
C SER A 549 2.65 -20.86 -33.72
N LEU A 550 2.96 -21.47 -32.58
CA LEU A 550 4.28 -21.46 -31.93
C LEU A 550 5.28 -22.44 -32.57
N GLN A 551 4.94 -23.05 -33.70
CA GLN A 551 5.76 -23.98 -34.48
C GLN A 551 6.12 -25.28 -33.73
N GLN A 552 5.25 -25.72 -32.81
CA GLN A 552 5.28 -27.06 -32.25
C GLN A 552 4.50 -27.98 -33.20
N TYR A 553 5.19 -28.69 -34.08
CA TYR A 553 4.55 -29.58 -35.06
C TYR A 553 4.53 -31.06 -34.63
N ASP A 554 5.34 -31.39 -33.63
CA ASP A 554 5.52 -32.76 -33.14
C ASP A 554 4.51 -33.07 -32.03
N SER A 555 3.71 -34.14 -32.21
CA SER A 555 2.91 -34.78 -31.16
C SER A 555 2.05 -33.81 -30.32
N ILE A 556 1.17 -33.05 -30.98
CA ILE A 556 0.18 -32.23 -30.26
C ILE A 556 -1.04 -33.11 -29.92
N PRO A 557 -1.44 -33.24 -28.64
CA PRO A 557 -2.60 -34.05 -28.27
C PRO A 557 -3.90 -33.43 -28.79
N ALA A 558 -4.78 -34.26 -29.36
CA ALA A 558 -6.14 -33.90 -29.73
C ALA A 558 -7.12 -35.00 -29.28
N PRO A 559 -8.40 -34.69 -29.01
CA PRO A 559 -9.39 -35.71 -28.66
C PRO A 559 -9.56 -36.72 -29.79
N LEU A 560 -9.62 -38.02 -29.45
CA LEU A 560 -9.66 -39.14 -30.40
C LEU A 560 -10.80 -39.02 -31.43
N GLU A 561 -11.96 -38.48 -31.01
CA GLU A 561 -13.12 -38.26 -31.88
C GLU A 561 -12.93 -37.11 -32.88
N TYR A 562 -12.03 -36.16 -32.59
CA TYR A 562 -11.85 -34.92 -33.34
C TYR A 562 -10.46 -34.78 -34.02
N VAL A 563 -9.71 -35.88 -34.15
CA VAL A 563 -8.37 -35.90 -34.78
C VAL A 563 -8.41 -35.42 -36.23
N GLU A 564 -9.42 -35.80 -37.01
CA GLU A 564 -9.53 -35.39 -38.42
C GLU A 564 -9.82 -33.88 -38.55
N GLN A 565 -10.62 -33.32 -37.65
CA GLN A 565 -10.89 -31.89 -37.53
C GLN A 565 -9.61 -31.13 -37.15
N ALA A 566 -8.82 -31.65 -36.20
CA ALA A 566 -7.52 -31.08 -35.83
C ALA A 566 -6.53 -31.06 -37.02
N LYS A 567 -6.52 -32.09 -37.86
CA LYS A 567 -5.74 -32.11 -39.12
C LYS A 567 -6.24 -31.07 -40.13
N GLN A 568 -7.55 -30.90 -40.27
CA GLN A 568 -8.12 -29.85 -41.14
C GLN A 568 -7.73 -28.45 -40.67
N ILE A 569 -7.83 -28.18 -39.36
CA ILE A 569 -7.37 -26.92 -38.75
C ILE A 569 -5.88 -26.70 -39.04
N THR A 570 -5.07 -27.76 -38.94
CA THR A 570 -3.64 -27.72 -39.24
C THR A 570 -3.35 -27.33 -40.70
N ASP A 571 -4.04 -27.94 -41.68
CA ASP A 571 -3.84 -27.60 -43.09
C ASP A 571 -4.22 -26.14 -43.36
N ILE A 572 -5.38 -25.68 -42.85
CA ILE A 572 -5.84 -24.30 -43.02
C ILE A 572 -4.85 -23.30 -42.42
N ALA A 573 -4.47 -23.48 -41.15
CA ALA A 573 -3.56 -22.58 -40.45
C ALA A 573 -2.18 -22.51 -41.11
N ARG A 574 -1.65 -23.65 -41.58
CA ARG A 574 -0.36 -23.71 -42.29
C ARG A 574 -0.36 -22.98 -43.63
N ARG A 575 -1.51 -22.82 -44.31
CA ARG A 575 -1.56 -22.04 -45.55
C ARG A 575 -1.28 -20.56 -45.33
N VAL A 576 -1.68 -20.02 -44.17
CA VAL A 576 -1.46 -18.62 -43.81
C VAL A 576 0.01 -18.37 -43.40
N LEU A 577 0.76 -19.41 -43.03
CA LEU A 577 2.20 -19.33 -42.74
C LEU A 577 3.06 -19.20 -44.01
N ASP A 578 2.75 -18.18 -44.82
CA ASP A 578 3.45 -17.82 -46.05
C ASP A 578 3.88 -16.36 -46.03
N ALA A 579 4.98 -16.02 -46.69
CA ALA A 579 5.53 -14.66 -46.70
C ALA A 579 4.67 -13.66 -47.50
N THR A 580 3.83 -14.15 -48.42
CA THR A 580 2.94 -13.33 -49.25
C THR A 580 1.52 -13.22 -48.71
N SER A 581 1.19 -14.00 -47.67
CA SER A 581 -0.12 -14.01 -47.02
C SER A 581 -0.48 -12.64 -46.42
N THR A 582 -1.76 -12.31 -46.50
CA THR A 582 -2.36 -11.05 -46.09
C THR A 582 -3.29 -11.25 -44.89
N VAL A 583 -3.72 -10.17 -44.24
CA VAL A 583 -4.70 -10.25 -43.14
C VAL A 583 -6.07 -10.77 -43.64
N GLN A 584 -6.38 -10.55 -44.92
CA GLN A 584 -7.55 -11.10 -45.61
C GLN A 584 -7.50 -12.64 -45.66
N ASP A 585 -6.31 -13.21 -45.86
CA ASP A 585 -6.11 -14.66 -45.81
C ASP A 585 -6.28 -15.21 -44.38
N ALA A 586 -5.83 -14.47 -43.36
CA ALA A 586 -6.06 -14.83 -41.96
C ALA A 586 -7.55 -14.79 -41.60
N ALA A 587 -8.31 -13.81 -42.10
CA ALA A 587 -9.76 -13.73 -41.91
C ALA A 587 -10.51 -14.90 -42.57
N GLU A 588 -10.17 -15.27 -43.80
CA GLU A 588 -10.78 -16.42 -44.49
C GLU A 588 -10.38 -17.77 -43.88
N ALA A 589 -9.17 -17.89 -43.34
CA ALA A 589 -8.76 -19.06 -42.55
C ALA A 589 -9.53 -19.16 -41.23
N THR A 590 -9.66 -18.04 -40.51
CA THR A 590 -10.43 -17.93 -39.26
C THR A 590 -11.86 -18.40 -39.46
N LEU A 591 -12.48 -17.96 -40.54
CA LEU A 591 -13.86 -18.32 -40.90
C LEU A 591 -14.04 -19.85 -41.02
N ARG A 592 -13.09 -20.54 -41.67
CA ARG A 592 -13.12 -22.00 -41.82
C ARG A 592 -12.80 -22.73 -40.52
N ILE A 593 -11.82 -22.25 -39.75
CA ILE A 593 -11.45 -22.84 -38.45
C ILE A 593 -12.59 -22.69 -37.45
N TYR A 594 -13.23 -21.52 -37.40
CA TYR A 594 -14.40 -21.27 -36.57
C TYR A 594 -15.54 -22.23 -36.93
N ALA A 595 -15.85 -22.40 -38.22
CA ALA A 595 -16.92 -23.31 -38.66
C ALA A 595 -16.67 -24.78 -38.22
N ILE A 596 -15.41 -25.21 -38.13
CA ILE A 596 -15.04 -26.52 -37.59
C ILE A 596 -15.24 -26.57 -36.07
N ILE A 597 -14.70 -25.60 -35.32
CA ILE A 597 -14.72 -25.63 -33.84
C ILE A 597 -16.14 -25.39 -33.29
N ALA A 598 -16.91 -24.48 -33.91
CA ALA A 598 -18.27 -24.16 -33.48
C ALA A 598 -19.24 -25.34 -33.66
N ALA A 599 -18.97 -26.25 -34.60
CA ALA A 599 -19.77 -27.46 -34.81
C ALA A 599 -19.51 -28.57 -33.77
N ILE A 600 -18.48 -28.43 -32.95
CA ILE A 600 -18.07 -29.43 -31.96
C ILE A 600 -18.65 -29.05 -30.59
N PRO A 601 -19.28 -29.99 -29.84
CA PRO A 601 -19.73 -29.74 -28.46
C PRO A 601 -18.58 -29.47 -27.50
N ASN A 602 -18.76 -28.48 -26.61
CA ASN A 602 -17.78 -28.10 -25.59
C ASN A 602 -17.94 -28.92 -24.30
N GLU A 603 -17.32 -30.10 -24.28
CA GLU A 603 -17.39 -31.06 -23.16
C GLU A 603 -15.97 -31.41 -22.65
N GLU A 604 -15.87 -31.97 -21.45
CA GLU A 604 -14.59 -32.50 -20.92
C GLU A 604 -14.34 -33.93 -21.45
N VAL A 605 -13.13 -34.20 -21.95
CA VAL A 605 -12.75 -35.51 -22.51
C VAL A 605 -11.87 -36.29 -21.51
N PRO A 606 -12.18 -37.55 -21.20
CA PRO A 606 -11.34 -38.37 -20.33
C PRO A 606 -9.90 -38.50 -20.86
N PRO A 607 -8.88 -38.56 -19.97
CA PRO A 607 -7.47 -38.66 -20.38
C PRO A 607 -7.13 -39.87 -21.27
N GLU A 608 -7.93 -40.94 -21.22
CA GLU A 608 -7.77 -42.11 -22.09
C GLU A 608 -8.18 -41.92 -23.56
N ASP A 609 -8.93 -40.87 -23.89
CA ASP A 609 -9.52 -40.63 -25.21
C ASP A 609 -8.79 -39.49 -25.97
N TRP A 610 -7.47 -39.39 -25.80
CA TRP A 610 -6.59 -38.45 -26.49
C TRP A 610 -5.58 -39.18 -27.38
N GLU A 611 -5.27 -38.61 -28.55
CA GLU A 611 -4.26 -39.10 -29.48
C GLU A 611 -3.32 -37.97 -29.92
N ASP A 612 -2.01 -38.25 -29.97
CA ASP A 612 -1.02 -37.33 -30.48
C ASP A 612 -1.15 -37.21 -32.01
N VAL A 613 -1.45 -36.01 -32.49
CA VAL A 613 -1.53 -35.71 -33.92
C VAL A 613 -0.14 -35.33 -34.44
N ASP A 614 0.37 -36.12 -35.38
CA ASP A 614 1.54 -35.76 -36.17
C ASP A 614 1.10 -34.77 -37.27
N THR A 615 1.64 -33.56 -37.23
CA THR A 615 1.26 -32.51 -38.16
C THR A 615 2.19 -32.42 -39.37
N ASP A 616 3.28 -33.19 -39.45
CA ASP A 616 4.36 -33.04 -40.45
C ASP A 616 4.03 -33.52 -41.90
N GLU A 617 2.77 -33.61 -42.28
CA GLU A 617 2.36 -34.03 -43.63
C GLU A 617 2.70 -32.99 -44.73
N GLU A 618 3.02 -33.47 -45.95
CA GLU A 618 3.39 -32.66 -47.12
C GLU A 618 2.24 -31.74 -47.59
N GLN A 619 2.48 -30.42 -47.67
CA GLN A 619 1.53 -29.43 -48.16
C GLN A 619 1.14 -29.69 -49.64
N GLN A 620 -0.16 -29.70 -49.94
CA GLN A 620 -0.67 -29.77 -51.32
C GLN A 620 -0.55 -28.41 -52.03
N GLU A 621 -0.19 -28.40 -53.33
CA GLU A 621 0.10 -27.17 -54.10
C GLU A 621 -1.11 -26.20 -54.22
N GLU A 622 -2.35 -26.69 -54.27
CA GLU A 622 -3.57 -25.87 -54.28
C GLU A 622 -4.47 -26.28 -53.10
N TYR A 623 -5.07 -25.30 -52.41
CA TYR A 623 -6.07 -25.56 -51.36
C TYR A 623 -7.45 -25.66 -52.01
N THR A 624 -8.25 -26.62 -51.58
CA THR A 624 -9.67 -26.71 -51.96
C THR A 624 -10.44 -27.05 -50.70
N ASP A 625 -11.53 -26.33 -50.46
CA ASP A 625 -12.43 -26.58 -49.33
C ASP A 625 -12.83 -28.08 -49.32
N PRO A 626 -12.70 -28.80 -48.20
CA PRO A 626 -13.23 -30.16 -48.08
C PRO A 626 -14.73 -30.21 -48.42
N ASP A 627 -15.21 -31.35 -48.95
CA ASP A 627 -16.63 -31.50 -49.35
C ASP A 627 -17.62 -31.19 -48.20
N GLU A 628 -17.21 -31.37 -46.95
CA GLU A 628 -18.00 -31.11 -45.74
C GLU A 628 -17.98 -29.64 -45.31
N MET A 629 -16.97 -28.87 -45.72
CA MET A 629 -16.81 -27.45 -45.36
C MET A 629 -17.95 -26.59 -45.90
N GLU A 630 -18.44 -26.85 -47.12
CA GLU A 630 -19.57 -26.12 -47.69
C GLU A 630 -20.85 -26.29 -46.84
N GLN A 631 -21.02 -27.46 -46.20
CA GLN A 631 -22.15 -27.71 -45.30
C GLN A 631 -21.99 -26.95 -43.98
N LEU A 632 -20.79 -26.95 -43.39
CA LEU A 632 -20.51 -26.21 -42.16
C LEU A 632 -20.67 -24.69 -42.35
N LEU A 633 -20.16 -24.16 -43.47
CA LEU A 633 -20.33 -22.75 -43.81
C LEU A 633 -21.80 -22.38 -44.06
N GLN A 634 -22.58 -23.28 -44.65
CA GLN A 634 -24.02 -23.08 -44.80
C GLN A 634 -24.74 -23.07 -43.45
N GLN A 635 -24.35 -23.93 -42.50
CA GLN A 635 -24.91 -23.94 -41.14
C GLN A 635 -24.60 -22.64 -40.38
N LEU A 636 -23.38 -22.13 -40.53
CA LEU A 636 -22.97 -20.82 -40.02
C LEU A 636 -23.80 -19.69 -40.66
N ALA A 637 -24.00 -19.72 -41.98
CA ALA A 637 -24.85 -18.76 -42.69
C ALA A 637 -26.31 -18.77 -42.20
N GLU A 638 -26.81 -19.96 -41.87
CA GLU A 638 -28.17 -20.18 -41.41
C GLU A 638 -28.32 -19.90 -39.90
N GLY A 639 -27.26 -19.54 -39.17
CA GLY A 639 -27.31 -19.23 -37.73
C GLY A 639 -27.97 -20.33 -36.92
N MET A 640 -27.56 -21.58 -37.17
CA MET A 640 -28.02 -22.78 -36.46
C MET A 640 -26.96 -23.30 -35.47
N GLU A 641 -25.92 -22.50 -35.17
CA GLU A 641 -24.78 -22.90 -34.35
C GLU A 641 -25.19 -23.19 -32.91
N MET A 642 -26.06 -22.36 -32.33
CA MET A 642 -26.61 -22.59 -30.98
C MET A 642 -27.80 -23.57 -30.93
N GLU A 643 -28.53 -23.79 -32.02
CA GLU A 643 -29.70 -24.70 -32.03
C GLU A 643 -29.31 -26.19 -32.05
N LEU A 644 -28.08 -26.50 -32.45
CA LEU A 644 -27.54 -27.86 -32.53
C LEU A 644 -26.83 -28.31 -31.23
N ARG A 645 -26.70 -27.42 -30.23
CA ARG A 645 -25.97 -27.67 -28.98
C ARG A 645 -26.75 -28.57 -28.01
N PRO A 646 -26.14 -29.60 -27.40
CA PRO A 646 -26.77 -30.40 -26.35
C PRO A 646 -27.12 -29.55 -25.11
N ASP A 647 -28.28 -29.80 -24.48
CA ASP A 647 -28.66 -29.16 -23.22
C ASP A 647 -27.65 -29.51 -22.10
N GLY A 648 -26.83 -28.54 -21.65
CA GLY A 648 -25.88 -28.69 -20.54
C GLY A 648 -24.39 -28.46 -20.86
N GLU A 649 -24.07 -27.98 -22.06
CA GLU A 649 -22.72 -27.61 -22.52
C GLU A 649 -22.14 -26.39 -21.75
N SER A 650 -20.82 -26.37 -21.55
CA SER A 650 -20.11 -25.22 -20.98
C SER A 650 -19.92 -24.12 -22.04
N ASP A 651 -20.09 -22.86 -21.65
CA ASP A 651 -19.75 -21.72 -22.52
C ASP A 651 -18.23 -21.67 -22.77
N TYR A 652 -17.82 -21.12 -23.91
CA TYR A 652 -16.42 -21.00 -24.28
C TYR A 652 -15.70 -19.96 -23.41
N GLU A 653 -14.53 -20.33 -22.87
CA GLU A 653 -13.63 -19.41 -22.17
C GLU A 653 -12.31 -19.21 -22.94
N SER A 654 -11.81 -17.96 -22.99
CA SER A 654 -10.57 -17.63 -23.71
C SER A 654 -9.36 -18.32 -23.09
N SER A 655 -8.49 -18.84 -23.94
CA SER A 655 -7.22 -19.44 -23.52
C SER A 655 -6.22 -18.39 -23.02
N GLU A 656 -5.23 -18.83 -22.25
CA GLU A 656 -4.12 -17.96 -21.80
C GLU A 656 -3.37 -17.33 -22.99
N GLU A 657 -3.21 -16.00 -22.94
CA GLU A 657 -2.54 -15.22 -23.98
C GLU A 657 -1.06 -15.61 -24.14
N VAL A 658 -0.52 -15.39 -25.34
CA VAL A 658 0.91 -15.61 -25.57
C VAL A 658 1.68 -14.35 -25.15
N GLU A 659 2.37 -14.46 -24.03
CA GLU A 659 2.98 -13.33 -23.31
C GLU A 659 3.83 -12.35 -24.14
N TYR A 660 4.63 -12.83 -25.11
CA TYR A 660 5.44 -11.93 -25.94
C TYR A 660 4.63 -11.27 -27.08
N ARG A 661 3.48 -11.85 -27.43
CA ARG A 661 2.56 -11.35 -28.46
C ARG A 661 1.63 -10.27 -27.91
N GLY A 662 1.34 -10.32 -26.61
CA GLY A 662 0.61 -9.27 -25.91
C GLY A 662 -0.83 -9.09 -26.39
N ASP A 663 -1.42 -7.95 -26.06
CA ASP A 663 -2.84 -7.67 -26.29
C ASP A 663 -3.06 -7.18 -27.73
N PHE A 664 -3.82 -7.95 -28.51
CA PHE A 664 -4.21 -7.60 -29.88
C PHE A 664 -5.69 -7.18 -29.95
N LYS A 665 -5.92 -5.92 -30.33
CA LYS A 665 -7.24 -5.27 -30.30
C LYS A 665 -7.58 -4.59 -31.65
N PRO A 666 -7.78 -5.39 -32.73
CA PRO A 666 -7.94 -4.87 -34.09
C PRO A 666 -9.15 -3.93 -34.32
N GLU A 667 -10.33 -4.21 -33.76
CA GLU A 667 -11.54 -3.38 -33.89
C GLU A 667 -11.32 -1.98 -33.32
N LEU A 668 -10.78 -1.90 -32.10
CA LEU A 668 -10.55 -0.64 -31.41
C LEU A 668 -9.48 0.22 -32.11
N VAL A 669 -8.39 -0.40 -32.57
CA VAL A 669 -7.33 0.31 -33.30
C VAL A 669 -7.85 0.80 -34.66
N GLN A 670 -8.67 0.02 -35.37
CA GLN A 670 -9.29 0.45 -36.63
C GLN A 670 -10.25 1.63 -36.40
N LEU A 671 -11.05 1.59 -35.33
CA LEU A 671 -11.94 2.68 -34.93
C LEU A 671 -11.15 3.96 -34.61
N LEU A 672 -10.10 3.86 -33.79
CA LEU A 672 -9.21 4.98 -33.46
C LEU A 672 -8.56 5.59 -34.71
N SER A 673 -8.13 4.75 -35.65
CA SER A 673 -7.56 5.18 -36.93
C SER A 673 -8.58 5.98 -37.76
N GLN A 674 -9.83 5.49 -37.86
CA GLN A 674 -10.92 6.20 -38.56
C GLN A 674 -11.23 7.56 -37.92
N LEU A 675 -11.30 7.62 -36.58
CA LEU A 675 -11.54 8.87 -35.84
C LEU A 675 -10.41 9.89 -36.06
N ARG A 676 -9.13 9.45 -36.03
CA ARG A 676 -7.96 10.31 -36.30
C ARG A 676 -7.94 10.84 -37.75
N MET A 677 -8.38 10.05 -38.72
CA MET A 677 -8.45 10.50 -40.13
C MET A 677 -9.48 11.62 -40.36
N GLN A 678 -10.55 11.67 -39.55
CA GLN A 678 -11.61 12.67 -39.68
C GLN A 678 -11.15 14.08 -39.29
N ASP A 679 -10.27 14.22 -38.29
CA ASP A 679 -9.73 15.51 -37.84
C ASP A 679 -8.66 16.07 -38.82
N GLY A 680 -7.95 15.18 -39.53
CA GLY A 680 -6.92 15.55 -40.51
C GLY A 680 -7.45 16.15 -41.82
N GLN A 681 -8.71 15.93 -42.17
CA GLN A 681 -9.33 16.48 -43.40
C GLN A 681 -10.05 17.81 -43.12
N SER A 682 -9.33 18.91 -43.30
CA SER A 682 -9.91 20.25 -43.30
C SER A 682 -11.01 20.42 -44.36
N ALA A 683 -12.27 20.44 -43.92
CA ALA A 683 -13.39 21.22 -44.47
C ALA A 683 -13.63 21.22 -46.00
N GLY A 684 -13.37 20.11 -46.69
CA GLY A 684 -13.61 20.00 -48.13
C GLY A 684 -13.95 18.58 -48.56
N GLU A 685 -15.25 18.31 -48.68
CA GLU A 685 -15.83 17.15 -49.38
C GLU A 685 -15.69 15.77 -48.69
N ALA A 686 -16.32 15.60 -47.54
CA ALA A 686 -16.89 14.32 -47.12
C ALA A 686 -18.25 14.57 -46.43
N ASP A 687 -19.30 13.91 -46.92
CA ASP A 687 -20.71 14.11 -46.54
C ASP A 687 -21.08 13.29 -45.27
N GLY A 688 -20.25 13.38 -44.21
CA GLY A 688 -20.42 12.59 -42.98
C GLY A 688 -20.57 13.47 -41.73
N GLN A 689 -21.62 13.24 -40.94
CA GLN A 689 -21.77 13.85 -39.61
C GLN A 689 -20.73 13.26 -38.64
N PRO A 690 -20.15 14.05 -37.71
CA PRO A 690 -19.25 13.52 -36.67
C PRO A 690 -19.98 12.50 -35.78
N ILE A 691 -19.26 11.45 -35.34
CA ILE A 691 -19.82 10.41 -34.46
C ILE A 691 -20.34 11.05 -33.16
N THR A 692 -21.52 10.64 -32.72
CA THR A 692 -22.07 11.07 -31.42
C THR A 692 -21.57 10.16 -30.30
N GLN A 693 -21.55 10.66 -29.06
CA GLN A 693 -21.14 9.87 -27.89
C GLN A 693 -22.01 8.62 -27.72
N GLU A 694 -23.33 8.73 -27.91
CA GLU A 694 -24.26 7.59 -27.85
C GLU A 694 -23.93 6.53 -28.91
N GLN A 695 -23.56 6.93 -30.12
CA GLN A 695 -23.15 5.99 -31.18
C GLN A 695 -21.81 5.32 -30.87
N LEU A 696 -20.86 6.04 -30.27
CA LEU A 696 -19.59 5.45 -29.85
C LEU A 696 -19.78 4.42 -28.74
N GLU A 697 -20.62 4.74 -27.74
CA GLU A 697 -20.99 3.81 -26.68
C GLU A 697 -21.65 2.54 -27.23
N GLU A 698 -22.53 2.66 -28.23
CA GLU A 698 -23.18 1.52 -28.90
C GLU A 698 -22.18 0.66 -29.69
N LEU A 699 -21.20 1.25 -30.37
CA LEU A 699 -20.15 0.50 -31.07
C LEU A 699 -19.28 -0.30 -30.10
N LEU A 700 -18.93 0.30 -28.96
CA LEU A 700 -18.11 -0.33 -27.92
C LEU A 700 -18.85 -1.45 -27.20
N GLN A 701 -20.16 -1.27 -26.95
CA GLN A 701 -21.00 -2.34 -26.39
C GLN A 701 -21.05 -3.57 -27.29
N ASN A 702 -20.95 -3.35 -28.60
CA ASN A 702 -20.98 -4.39 -29.62
C ASN A 702 -19.57 -4.85 -30.05
N SER A 703 -18.51 -4.50 -29.33
CA SER A 703 -17.15 -4.95 -29.68
C SER A 703 -16.86 -6.35 -29.13
N ALA A 704 -16.21 -7.21 -29.92
CA ALA A 704 -15.80 -8.55 -29.48
C ALA A 704 -14.65 -8.51 -28.45
N GLU A 705 -13.96 -7.39 -28.36
CA GLU A 705 -12.69 -7.23 -27.63
C GLU A 705 -12.84 -6.82 -26.15
N LEU A 706 -14.04 -6.36 -25.76
CA LEU A 706 -14.30 -5.76 -24.46
C LEU A 706 -15.16 -6.69 -23.59
N ASP A 707 -14.56 -7.22 -22.52
CA ASP A 707 -15.28 -7.99 -21.51
C ASP A 707 -15.66 -7.08 -20.32
N PHE A 708 -16.88 -6.56 -20.34
CA PHE A 708 -17.39 -5.68 -19.27
C PHE A 708 -17.70 -6.42 -17.96
N GLN A 709 -17.54 -7.75 -17.89
CA GLN A 709 -17.81 -8.52 -16.67
C GLN A 709 -16.68 -8.43 -15.61
N ALA A 710 -15.45 -8.10 -16.01
CA ALA A 710 -14.29 -8.03 -15.11
C ALA A 710 -14.25 -6.78 -14.20
N VAL A 711 -15.14 -5.79 -14.41
CA VAL A 711 -15.21 -4.56 -13.63
C VAL A 711 -16.34 -4.64 -12.61
N GLU A 712 -16.05 -5.13 -11.39
CA GLU A 712 -16.99 -5.06 -10.26
C GLU A 712 -17.22 -3.60 -9.84
N GLY A 713 -18.26 -2.95 -10.39
CA GLY A 713 -18.79 -1.66 -9.93
C GLY A 713 -19.44 -0.81 -11.02
N ASP A 714 -20.69 -0.36 -10.78
CA ASP A 714 -21.48 0.62 -11.57
C ASP A 714 -21.19 0.69 -13.09
N ILE A 715 -21.65 -0.34 -13.80
CA ILE A 715 -21.46 -0.60 -15.25
C ILE A 715 -21.88 0.57 -16.17
N GLN A 716 -22.77 1.45 -15.73
CA GLN A 716 -23.27 2.56 -16.58
C GLN A 716 -22.36 3.81 -16.57
N ASN A 717 -21.57 4.03 -15.53
CA ASN A 717 -20.68 5.21 -15.47
C ASN A 717 -19.29 4.93 -16.08
N SER A 718 -18.86 3.67 -16.13
CA SER A 718 -17.56 3.27 -16.70
C SER A 718 -17.52 3.37 -18.23
N GLN A 719 -18.65 3.11 -18.91
CA GLN A 719 -18.74 3.14 -20.38
C GLN A 719 -18.60 4.55 -20.97
N GLY A 720 -19.26 5.55 -20.38
CA GLY A 720 -19.13 6.95 -20.83
C GLY A 720 -17.72 7.51 -20.63
N LEU A 721 -17.09 7.20 -19.49
CA LEU A 721 -15.68 7.56 -19.22
C LEU A 721 -14.71 6.90 -20.21
N PHE A 722 -15.02 5.68 -20.63
CA PHE A 722 -14.23 4.93 -21.61
C PHE A 722 -14.34 5.54 -23.01
N ALA A 723 -15.57 5.87 -23.45
CA ALA A 723 -15.80 6.58 -24.71
C ALA A 723 -15.13 7.96 -24.72
N ASP A 724 -15.17 8.70 -23.61
CA ASP A 724 -14.50 10.00 -23.45
C ASP A 724 -12.97 9.87 -23.56
N ASN A 725 -12.37 8.83 -22.96
CA ASN A 725 -10.94 8.56 -23.04
C ASN A 725 -10.50 8.22 -24.48
N LEU A 726 -11.29 7.40 -25.20
CA LEU A 726 -11.06 7.08 -26.61
C LEU A 726 -11.10 8.31 -27.52
N LEU A 727 -12.10 9.19 -27.35
CA LEU A 727 -12.21 10.43 -28.12
C LEU A 727 -11.01 11.36 -27.88
N LYS A 728 -10.55 11.43 -26.63
CA LYS A 728 -9.35 12.19 -26.26
C LYS A 728 -8.09 11.62 -26.91
N GLU A 729 -7.96 10.30 -26.98
CA GLU A 729 -6.82 9.63 -27.62
C GLU A 729 -6.83 9.75 -29.16
N ALA A 730 -8.03 9.74 -29.77
CA ALA A 730 -8.21 10.02 -31.18
C ALA A 730 -7.94 11.50 -31.56
N GLY A 731 -7.75 12.37 -30.57
CA GLY A 731 -7.49 13.80 -30.77
C GLY A 731 -8.72 14.62 -31.15
N MET A 732 -9.94 14.08 -30.98
CA MET A 732 -11.18 14.77 -31.33
C MET A 732 -11.57 15.79 -30.24
N ASN A 733 -11.88 17.02 -30.67
CA ASN A 733 -12.46 18.02 -29.78
C ASN A 733 -13.95 17.71 -29.59
N LEU A 734 -14.37 17.28 -28.40
CA LEU A 734 -15.79 17.09 -28.10
C LEU A 734 -16.56 18.42 -28.26
N PRO A 735 -17.79 18.40 -28.82
CA PRO A 735 -18.69 19.54 -28.70
C PRO A 735 -18.98 19.78 -27.22
N ASP A 736 -18.87 21.04 -26.79
CA ASP A 736 -19.14 21.47 -25.41
C ASP A 736 -20.45 20.87 -24.87
N ASN A 737 -20.34 19.83 -24.05
CA ASN A 737 -21.48 19.30 -23.30
C ASN A 737 -21.82 20.34 -22.21
N PRO A 738 -23.02 20.95 -22.19
CA PRO A 738 -23.31 22.11 -21.35
C PRO A 738 -23.35 21.84 -19.84
N GLU A 739 -23.20 20.59 -19.38
CA GLU A 739 -23.41 20.24 -17.98
C GLU A 739 -22.18 20.08 -17.10
N PHE A 740 -20.96 19.91 -17.64
CA PHE A 740 -19.74 19.93 -16.82
C PHE A 740 -18.55 20.47 -17.61
N GLY A 741 -18.36 21.79 -17.58
CA GLY A 741 -17.23 22.44 -18.25
C GLY A 741 -15.88 22.12 -17.60
N GLN A 742 -15.19 21.09 -18.09
CA GLN A 742 -13.76 20.86 -17.93
C GLN A 742 -13.11 20.97 -19.32
N GLY A 743 -12.17 21.92 -19.47
CA GLY A 743 -11.42 22.10 -20.73
C GLY A 743 -10.43 20.97 -21.01
N PRO A 744 -9.89 20.88 -22.24
CA PRO A 744 -9.16 19.72 -22.72
C PRO A 744 -7.84 19.50 -21.98
N PHE A 745 -7.58 18.24 -21.63
CA PHE A 745 -6.33 17.77 -21.02
C PHE A 745 -5.30 17.43 -22.10
N VAL A 746 -4.19 18.18 -22.15
CA VAL A 746 -3.03 17.88 -23.01
C VAL A 746 -2.02 17.08 -22.17
N HIS A 747 -1.69 15.85 -22.58
CA HIS A 747 -0.59 15.06 -22.01
C HIS A 747 0.72 15.35 -22.77
N VAL A 748 1.82 15.59 -22.05
CA VAL A 748 3.19 15.64 -22.58
C VAL A 748 4.11 14.84 -21.66
N ASP A 749 5.08 14.12 -22.24
CA ASP A 749 6.01 13.17 -21.59
C ASP A 749 6.90 13.79 -20.47
N ASP A 750 7.27 12.96 -19.48
CA ASP A 750 7.98 13.34 -18.23
C ASP A 750 9.48 13.66 -18.40
N ASP A 751 9.96 13.77 -19.65
CA ASP A 751 11.30 14.27 -20.04
C ASP A 751 11.29 15.77 -20.39
N GLY A 752 10.22 16.48 -20.04
CA GLY A 752 9.93 17.73 -20.75
C GLY A 752 10.88 18.88 -20.45
N ASP A 753 11.18 19.62 -21.52
CA ASP A 753 11.79 20.94 -21.52
C ASP A 753 10.93 21.99 -20.76
N ALA A 754 11.45 23.21 -20.64
CA ALA A 754 10.74 24.36 -20.09
C ALA A 754 9.34 24.55 -20.72
N LEU A 755 8.29 24.63 -19.89
CA LEU A 755 6.90 24.74 -20.33
C LEU A 755 6.53 26.18 -20.75
N GLU A 756 5.53 26.30 -21.63
CA GLU A 756 5.01 27.59 -22.13
C GLU A 756 3.54 27.82 -21.75
N ALA A 757 3.21 29.03 -21.29
CA ALA A 757 1.83 29.44 -21.04
C ALA A 757 1.15 29.82 -22.37
N SER A 758 0.40 28.90 -22.97
CA SER A 758 -0.35 29.13 -24.22
C SER A 758 -1.79 29.61 -23.99
N GLU A 759 -2.39 29.28 -22.86
CA GLU A 759 -3.80 29.56 -22.53
C GLU A 759 -4.00 30.80 -21.63
N PRO A 760 -5.12 31.52 -21.74
CA PRO A 760 -5.45 32.63 -20.84
C PRO A 760 -5.62 32.13 -19.39
N GLN A 761 -5.17 32.92 -18.40
CA GLN A 761 -5.14 32.57 -16.97
C GLN A 761 -4.22 31.40 -16.61
N THR A 762 -3.24 31.06 -17.46
CA THR A 762 -2.17 30.12 -17.13
C THR A 762 -0.87 30.85 -16.79
N PHE A 763 -0.16 30.36 -15.78
CA PHE A 763 1.04 30.98 -15.24
C PHE A 763 2.12 29.92 -15.07
N VAL A 764 3.34 30.24 -15.47
CA VAL A 764 4.48 29.33 -15.37
C VAL A 764 5.31 29.69 -14.14
N TYR A 765 5.71 28.68 -13.37
CA TYR A 765 6.56 28.80 -12.19
C TYR A 765 7.75 27.84 -12.26
N ASP A 766 8.85 28.27 -11.66
CA ASP A 766 10.03 27.42 -11.46
C ASP A 766 9.76 26.43 -10.32
N GLU A 767 10.34 25.24 -10.43
CA GLU A 767 10.31 24.21 -9.39
C GLU A 767 11.71 24.02 -8.81
N TRP A 768 11.80 23.86 -7.49
CA TRP A 768 13.09 23.64 -6.84
C TRP A 768 13.49 22.17 -6.88
N ASP A 769 14.68 21.88 -7.42
CA ASP A 769 15.27 20.56 -7.37
C ASP A 769 16.31 20.48 -6.25
N PHE A 770 15.95 19.78 -5.16
CA PHE A 770 16.82 19.67 -4.00
C PHE A 770 18.08 18.81 -4.25
N ARG A 771 18.09 17.96 -5.28
CA ARG A 771 19.27 17.14 -5.62
C ARG A 771 20.30 17.96 -6.37
N ALA A 772 19.83 18.80 -7.28
CA ALA A 772 20.67 19.68 -8.05
C ALA A 772 21.09 20.94 -7.27
N ASP A 773 20.40 21.23 -6.15
CA ASP A 773 20.50 22.50 -5.40
C ASP A 773 20.26 23.72 -6.32
N ASP A 774 19.34 23.56 -7.28
CA ASP A 774 19.03 24.57 -8.30
C ASP A 774 17.56 24.49 -8.76
N TYR A 775 17.09 25.52 -9.44
CA TYR A 775 15.73 25.58 -10.00
C TYR A 775 15.64 24.92 -11.37
N LYS A 776 14.58 24.16 -11.59
CA LYS A 776 14.09 23.82 -12.92
C LYS A 776 13.30 25.00 -13.47
N PRO A 777 13.83 25.71 -14.49
CA PRO A 777 13.18 26.90 -15.00
C PRO A 777 11.89 26.52 -15.74
N ARG A 778 10.83 27.28 -15.50
CA ARG A 778 9.53 27.15 -16.19
C ARG A 778 8.94 25.74 -16.14
N TRP A 779 9.08 25.08 -15.00
CA TRP A 779 8.77 23.66 -14.88
C TRP A 779 7.28 23.36 -14.62
N CYS A 780 6.56 24.27 -13.96
CA CYS A 780 5.17 24.04 -13.58
C CYS A 780 4.21 25.05 -14.21
N ILE A 781 3.07 24.60 -14.73
CA ILE A 781 1.96 25.45 -15.17
C ILE A 781 0.85 25.44 -14.12
N VAL A 782 0.51 26.63 -13.64
CA VAL A 782 -0.65 26.90 -12.78
C VAL A 782 -1.78 27.46 -13.62
N ARG A 783 -2.91 26.74 -13.69
CA ARG A 783 -4.14 27.16 -14.38
C ARG A 783 -5.12 27.79 -13.39
N GLN A 784 -5.30 29.10 -13.46
CA GLN A 784 -6.24 29.81 -12.60
C GLN A 784 -7.67 29.72 -13.16
N LYS A 785 -8.60 29.15 -12.39
CA LYS A 785 -10.03 29.04 -12.73
C LYS A 785 -10.89 29.71 -11.65
N THR A 786 -12.03 30.28 -12.02
CA THR A 786 -13.01 30.80 -11.04
C THR A 786 -13.97 29.68 -10.65
N MET A 787 -14.22 29.50 -9.35
CA MET A 787 -15.13 28.45 -8.86
C MET A 787 -16.57 28.68 -9.35
N GLN A 788 -17.28 27.61 -9.70
CA GLN A 788 -18.68 27.68 -10.14
C GLN A 788 -19.62 28.02 -8.96
N GLU A 789 -20.79 28.58 -9.26
CA GLU A 789 -21.80 28.91 -8.23
C GLU A 789 -22.68 27.70 -7.89
N GLY A 790 -22.79 27.35 -6.61
CA GLY A 790 -23.67 26.32 -6.06
C GLY A 790 -24.89 26.86 -5.32
N ASP A 791 -25.37 26.10 -4.34
CA ASP A 791 -26.56 26.42 -3.54
C ASP A 791 -26.23 27.42 -2.41
N PRO A 792 -26.93 28.57 -2.32
CA PRO A 792 -26.77 29.49 -1.19
C PRO A 792 -27.23 28.92 0.17
N ALA A 793 -27.99 27.82 0.20
CA ALA A 793 -28.52 27.24 1.44
C ALA A 793 -27.41 26.74 2.38
N PHE A 794 -26.30 26.22 1.83
CA PHE A 794 -25.17 25.70 2.61
C PHE A 794 -24.54 26.77 3.52
N TYR A 795 -24.32 27.98 2.99
CA TYR A 795 -23.75 29.08 3.76
C TYR A 795 -24.67 29.48 4.94
N ALA A 796 -25.98 29.53 4.70
CA ALA A 796 -26.96 29.90 5.72
C ALA A 796 -27.14 28.80 6.79
N SER A 797 -27.15 27.53 6.40
CA SER A 797 -27.27 26.40 7.32
C SER A 797 -26.05 26.28 8.23
N THR A 798 -24.85 26.47 7.69
CA THR A 798 -23.59 26.47 8.47
C THR A 798 -23.59 27.57 9.52
N LEU A 799 -23.97 28.81 9.17
CA LEU A 799 -24.08 29.89 10.15
C LEU A 799 -25.13 29.62 11.23
N HIS A 800 -26.22 28.93 10.88
CA HIS A 800 -27.23 28.53 11.84
C HIS A 800 -26.69 27.47 12.82
N ASN A 801 -26.03 26.43 12.30
CA ASN A 801 -25.45 25.34 13.07
C ASN A 801 -24.39 25.85 14.08
N TYR A 802 -23.57 26.81 13.66
CA TYR A 802 -22.53 27.42 14.50
C TYR A 802 -22.95 28.77 15.14
N GLY A 803 -24.25 29.09 15.22
CA GLY A 803 -24.72 30.43 15.60
C GLY A 803 -24.20 30.94 16.95
N GLY A 804 -24.02 30.05 17.93
CA GLY A 804 -23.43 30.39 19.24
C GLY A 804 -21.94 30.72 19.17
N LEU A 805 -21.18 30.04 18.31
CA LEU A 805 -19.77 30.30 18.05
C LEU A 805 -19.61 31.60 17.23
N VAL A 806 -20.38 31.78 16.16
CA VAL A 806 -20.41 33.00 15.33
C VAL A 806 -20.65 34.26 16.17
N SER A 807 -21.60 34.22 17.10
CA SER A 807 -21.91 35.35 17.98
C SER A 807 -20.75 35.71 18.91
N ARG A 808 -20.03 34.71 19.43
CA ARG A 808 -18.82 34.90 20.25
C ARG A 808 -17.67 35.48 19.42
N ILE A 809 -17.43 34.91 18.24
CA ILE A 809 -16.41 35.33 17.28
C ILE A 809 -16.63 36.80 16.92
N ARG A 810 -17.83 37.14 16.44
CA ARG A 810 -18.16 38.50 16.04
C ARG A 810 -17.89 39.51 17.14
N ARG A 811 -18.32 39.22 18.38
CA ARG A 811 -18.03 40.08 19.54
C ARG A 811 -16.54 40.21 19.83
N GLN A 812 -15.77 39.13 19.68
CA GLN A 812 -14.31 39.15 19.90
C GLN A 812 -13.56 39.93 18.83
N PHE A 813 -13.95 39.79 17.57
CA PHE A 813 -13.33 40.48 16.43
C PHE A 813 -13.76 41.94 16.32
N GLU A 814 -15.00 42.29 16.69
CA GLU A 814 -15.43 43.69 16.85
C GLU A 814 -14.61 44.43 17.92
N MET A 815 -14.11 43.74 18.96
CA MET A 815 -13.18 44.32 19.95
C MET A 815 -11.75 44.49 19.43
N MET A 816 -11.38 43.86 18.30
CA MET A 816 -10.06 44.02 17.66
C MET A 816 -10.02 45.14 16.63
N VAL A 817 -11.17 45.62 16.17
CA VAL A 817 -11.24 46.85 15.40
C VAL A 817 -10.61 47.95 16.26
N PRO A 818 -9.52 48.60 15.80
CA PRO A 818 -8.86 49.62 16.59
C PRO A 818 -9.90 50.65 17.05
N GLU A 819 -9.99 50.88 18.36
CA GLU A 819 -10.76 52.00 18.88
C GLU A 819 -10.33 53.25 18.12
N THR A 820 -11.29 53.83 17.42
CA THR A 820 -11.07 55.00 16.62
C THR A 820 -10.46 56.06 17.55
N PHE A 821 -9.31 56.62 17.16
CA PHE A 821 -8.65 57.80 17.74
C PHE A 821 -7.67 57.59 18.92
N ARG A 822 -6.40 57.28 18.64
CA ARG A 822 -5.31 57.57 19.60
C ARG A 822 -5.00 59.07 19.56
N ARG A 823 -5.23 59.79 20.66
CA ARG A 823 -4.84 61.22 20.79
C ARG A 823 -3.33 61.32 20.96
N GLN A 824 -2.66 61.95 20.00
CA GLN A 824 -1.27 62.36 20.13
C GLN A 824 -1.24 63.76 20.73
N ARG A 825 -0.75 63.89 21.97
CA ARG A 825 -0.66 65.14 22.75
C ARG A 825 0.70 65.81 22.53
N LYS A 826 0.83 67.06 23.00
CA LYS A 826 2.07 67.85 22.93
C LYS A 826 2.55 68.15 21.51
N LEU A 827 1.63 68.56 20.65
CA LEU A 827 1.93 69.07 19.31
C LEU A 827 1.90 70.60 19.31
N GLU A 828 2.73 71.23 18.47
CA GLU A 828 2.74 72.69 18.26
C GLU A 828 1.50 73.16 17.48
N ASP A 829 0.87 72.25 16.75
CA ASP A 829 -0.37 72.46 16.00
C ASP A 829 -1.18 71.14 15.95
N GLY A 830 -2.51 71.23 16.05
CA GLY A 830 -3.40 70.06 16.17
C GLY A 830 -4.88 70.42 16.02
N GLU A 831 -5.75 69.43 16.14
CA GLU A 831 -7.20 69.61 15.95
C GLU A 831 -7.85 70.44 17.06
N ASP A 832 -7.36 70.30 18.30
CA ASP A 832 -7.87 71.02 19.46
C ASP A 832 -6.79 71.18 20.52
N ILE A 833 -7.02 72.08 21.47
CA ILE A 833 -6.09 72.39 22.56
C ILE A 833 -6.35 71.43 23.72
N ASP A 834 -5.28 70.88 24.28
CA ASP A 834 -5.34 70.16 25.55
C ASP A 834 -5.35 71.17 26.70
N ILE A 835 -6.46 71.24 27.43
CA ILE A 835 -6.66 72.21 28.49
C ILE A 835 -5.64 72.01 29.62
N ASP A 836 -5.24 70.77 29.91
CA ASP A 836 -4.29 70.50 31.00
C ASP A 836 -2.89 71.00 30.62
N ASP A 837 -2.43 70.72 29.39
CA ASP A 837 -1.14 71.20 28.88
C ASP A 837 -1.14 72.74 28.70
N LEU A 838 -2.29 73.35 28.34
CA LEU A 838 -2.46 74.81 28.28
C LEU A 838 -2.42 75.45 29.68
N VAL A 839 -3.07 74.83 30.66
CA VAL A 839 -3.02 75.30 32.05
C VAL A 839 -1.60 75.26 32.58
N GLU A 840 -0.86 74.20 32.30
CA GLU A 840 0.56 74.07 32.64
C GLU A 840 1.40 75.18 31.96
N ALA A 841 1.20 75.42 30.66
CA ALA A 841 1.84 76.53 29.95
C ALA A 841 1.50 77.92 30.53
N ILE A 842 0.25 78.16 30.98
CA ILE A 842 -0.14 79.41 31.64
C ILE A 842 0.47 79.52 33.04
N VAL A 843 0.60 78.41 33.77
CA VAL A 843 1.29 78.35 35.07
C VAL A 843 2.77 78.68 34.90
N ASP A 844 3.43 78.13 33.88
CA ASP A 844 4.82 78.44 33.53
C ASP A 844 4.99 79.93 33.19
N MET A 845 4.10 80.49 32.36
CA MET A 845 4.07 81.94 32.08
C MET A 845 3.93 82.79 33.35
N LYS A 846 3.07 82.39 34.28
CA LYS A 846 2.84 83.12 35.54
C LYS A 846 3.98 82.98 36.53
N THR A 847 4.78 81.92 36.44
CA THR A 847 5.95 81.68 37.29
C THR A 847 7.26 82.20 36.67
N GLY A 848 7.21 82.75 35.46
CA GLY A 848 8.34 83.37 34.77
C GLY A 848 9.23 82.37 34.01
N VAL A 849 8.76 81.14 33.81
CA VAL A 849 9.41 80.11 33.02
C VAL A 849 8.92 80.20 31.58
N SER A 850 9.81 79.97 30.60
CA SER A 850 9.42 79.94 29.17
C SER A 850 8.45 78.76 28.93
N PRO A 851 7.19 79.03 28.54
CA PRO A 851 6.20 77.98 28.37
C PRO A 851 6.47 77.15 27.10
N SER A 852 6.07 75.89 27.12
CA SER A 852 6.05 75.03 25.93
C SER A 852 4.89 75.42 25.01
N GLU A 853 5.16 75.61 23.71
CA GLU A 853 4.11 75.87 22.70
C GLU A 853 3.36 74.60 22.27
N LYS A 854 3.72 73.44 22.84
CA LYS A 854 3.18 72.12 22.51
C LYS A 854 1.97 71.76 23.38
N PHE A 855 0.84 72.41 23.16
CA PHE A 855 -0.40 72.14 23.91
C PHE A 855 -1.58 71.70 23.02
N TYR A 856 -1.33 71.38 21.75
CA TYR A 856 -2.37 70.82 20.88
C TYR A 856 -2.35 69.29 20.91
N TRP A 857 -3.50 68.67 20.62
CA TRP A 857 -3.61 67.26 20.31
C TRP A 857 -4.22 67.02 18.92
N ARG A 858 -3.85 65.91 18.28
CA ARG A 858 -4.44 65.45 17.01
C ARG A 858 -4.88 64.00 17.14
N ARG A 859 -6.01 63.66 16.52
CA ARG A 859 -6.42 62.27 16.28
C ARG A 859 -5.55 61.66 15.18
N ASN A 860 -4.75 60.64 15.52
CA ASN A 860 -4.06 59.87 14.49
C ASN A 860 -4.86 58.59 14.19
N LYS A 861 -5.27 58.41 12.94
CA LYS A 861 -6.01 57.23 12.47
C LYS A 861 -4.98 56.15 12.16
N ILE A 862 -4.75 55.22 13.08
CA ILE A 862 -3.98 54.01 12.78
C ILE A 862 -4.92 53.13 11.96
N GLN A 863 -4.70 53.07 10.65
CA GLN A 863 -5.44 52.15 9.78
C GLN A 863 -4.83 50.75 9.92
N ARG A 864 -5.68 49.75 10.08
CA ARG A 864 -5.31 48.35 10.01
C ARG A 864 -5.15 48.01 8.52
N GLU A 865 -3.94 47.65 8.12
CA GLU A 865 -3.55 47.37 6.72
C GLU A 865 -3.06 45.92 6.63
N VAL A 866 -4.00 44.97 6.76
CA VAL A 866 -3.74 43.53 6.70
C VAL A 866 -4.33 42.95 5.42
N ALA A 867 -3.53 42.16 4.69
CA ALA A 867 -3.98 41.33 3.57
C ALA A 867 -3.70 39.85 3.87
N ALA A 868 -4.71 38.99 3.74
CA ALA A 868 -4.59 37.56 4.00
C ALA A 868 -5.05 36.70 2.81
N ALA A 869 -4.25 35.71 2.41
CA ALA A 869 -4.69 34.70 1.45
C ALA A 869 -4.87 33.36 2.18
N PHE A 870 -6.05 32.75 2.02
CA PHE A 870 -6.33 31.40 2.49
C PHE A 870 -6.24 30.45 1.30
N LEU A 871 -5.27 29.55 1.35
CA LEU A 871 -5.04 28.52 0.37
C LEU A 871 -5.48 27.19 0.97
N VAL A 872 -6.56 26.64 0.44
CA VAL A 872 -7.22 25.44 0.93
C VAL A 872 -6.94 24.30 -0.03
N ASP A 873 -6.49 23.19 0.51
CA ASP A 873 -6.27 21.97 -0.25
C ASP A 873 -7.61 21.40 -0.71
N THR A 874 -7.76 21.13 -2.00
CA THR A 874 -8.96 20.49 -2.55
C THR A 874 -8.62 19.18 -3.24
N SER A 875 -7.55 18.51 -2.82
CA SER A 875 -7.08 17.23 -3.38
C SER A 875 -7.93 16.03 -2.92
N ALA A 876 -7.66 14.86 -3.49
CA ALA A 876 -8.43 13.63 -3.31
C ALA A 876 -8.44 13.15 -1.84
N SER A 877 -7.39 13.43 -1.07
CA SER A 877 -7.34 13.11 0.37
C SER A 877 -8.47 13.78 1.16
N THR A 878 -8.92 14.96 0.72
CA THR A 878 -9.99 15.70 1.38
C THR A 878 -11.38 15.03 1.24
N ALA A 879 -11.48 13.97 0.43
CA ALA A 879 -12.67 13.13 0.30
C ALA A 879 -12.82 12.10 1.44
N GLU A 880 -11.80 11.90 2.28
CA GLU A 880 -11.82 10.92 3.37
C GLU A 880 -12.99 11.18 4.35
N ALA A 881 -13.71 10.10 4.67
CA ALA A 881 -14.83 10.12 5.60
C ALA A 881 -14.34 10.17 7.05
N ILE A 882 -14.78 11.17 7.81
CA ILE A 882 -14.44 11.31 9.23
C ILE A 882 -15.30 10.31 10.03
N ASP A 883 -14.65 9.29 10.59
CA ASP A 883 -15.28 8.36 11.51
C ASP A 883 -15.52 9.06 12.87
N GLU A 884 -16.77 9.11 13.33
CA GLU A 884 -17.11 9.68 14.65
C GLU A 884 -16.54 8.78 15.75
N GLY A 885 -15.27 8.99 16.12
CA GLY A 885 -14.55 8.14 17.06
C GLY A 885 -15.15 8.08 18.46
N LYS A 886 -15.42 6.85 18.91
CA LYS A 886 -15.45 6.35 20.31
C LYS A 886 -16.36 7.09 21.29
N ARG A 887 -17.63 6.70 21.35
CA ARG A 887 -18.36 6.68 22.64
C ARG A 887 -17.86 5.50 23.48
N THR A 888 -17.55 5.77 24.74
CA THR A 888 -17.17 4.78 25.76
C THR A 888 -18.18 3.63 25.85
N ALA A 889 -17.70 2.41 26.07
CA ALA A 889 -18.48 1.17 26.09
C ALA A 889 -19.49 1.03 27.26
N ASP A 890 -19.77 2.10 28.00
CA ASP A 890 -20.63 2.10 29.20
C ASP A 890 -22.04 2.70 28.98
N ASP A 891 -22.43 3.04 27.74
CA ASP A 891 -23.77 3.58 27.42
C ASP A 891 -24.68 2.58 26.64
N TRP A 892 -24.43 1.28 26.78
CA TRP A 892 -25.09 0.21 25.98
C TRP A 892 -26.14 -0.64 26.72
N ASP A 893 -26.63 -0.20 27.88
CA ASP A 893 -27.73 -0.90 28.56
C ASP A 893 -29.11 -0.39 28.10
N ALA A 894 -29.96 -1.33 27.68
CA ALA A 894 -31.36 -1.06 27.37
C ALA A 894 -32.14 -0.83 28.68
N PRO A 895 -32.94 0.24 28.82
CA PRO A 895 -33.70 0.49 30.04
C PRO A 895 -34.75 -0.61 30.29
N ASP A 896 -34.90 -1.05 31.55
CA ASP A 896 -35.88 -2.06 31.96
C ASP A 896 -37.35 -1.57 31.90
N ASP A 897 -37.60 -0.27 31.73
CA ASP A 897 -38.94 0.31 31.62
C ASP A 897 -39.51 0.18 30.18
N PRO A 898 -40.70 -0.42 29.99
CA PRO A 898 -41.29 -0.64 28.66
C PRO A 898 -41.55 0.62 27.84
N VAL A 899 -41.77 1.77 28.49
CA VAL A 899 -42.05 3.05 27.80
C VAL A 899 -40.74 3.70 27.37
N GLU A 900 -39.70 3.67 28.20
CA GLU A 900 -38.36 4.15 27.83
C GLU A 900 -37.70 3.26 26.78
N TYR A 901 -37.89 1.93 26.86
CA TYR A 901 -37.44 0.99 25.84
C TYR A 901 -38.07 1.25 24.46
N MET A 902 -39.35 1.59 24.42
CA MET A 902 -40.06 1.94 23.18
C MET A 902 -39.60 3.28 22.60
N VAL A 903 -39.20 4.23 23.44
CA VAL A 903 -38.59 5.50 23.01
C VAL A 903 -37.18 5.24 22.48
N TRP A 904 -36.37 4.45 23.19
CA TRP A 904 -35.03 4.02 22.78
C TRP A 904 -35.04 3.27 21.42
N LEU A 905 -35.99 2.37 21.21
CA LEU A 905 -36.21 1.69 19.91
C LEU A 905 -36.64 2.63 18.78
N ARG A 906 -37.42 3.67 19.09
CA ARG A 906 -37.87 4.68 18.11
C ARG A 906 -36.71 5.58 17.67
N THR A 907 -35.86 5.97 18.60
CA THR A 907 -34.66 6.78 18.32
C THR A 907 -33.69 6.00 17.42
N ARG A 908 -33.49 4.70 17.69
CA ARG A 908 -32.64 3.82 16.86
C ARG A 908 -33.14 3.58 15.44
N ARG A 909 -34.45 3.41 15.23
CA ARG A 909 -35.00 3.24 13.87
C ARG A 909 -34.97 4.54 13.04
N GLY A 910 -34.89 5.70 13.69
CA GLY A 910 -34.66 6.99 13.01
C GLY A 910 -33.19 7.23 12.64
N GLU A 911 -32.25 6.74 13.45
CA GLU A 911 -30.80 6.91 13.23
C GLU A 911 -30.18 5.91 12.24
N ALA A 912 -30.78 4.73 12.04
CA ALA A 912 -30.31 3.76 11.05
C ALA A 912 -30.37 4.26 9.58
N ALA A 913 -31.08 5.37 9.32
CA ALA A 913 -31.20 5.99 7.99
C ALA A 913 -30.31 7.23 7.79
N ARG A 914 -29.49 7.61 8.79
CA ARG A 914 -28.56 8.75 8.70
C ARG A 914 -27.26 8.47 9.47
N ARG A 915 -26.43 7.56 8.97
CA ARG A 915 -24.98 7.72 9.16
C ARG A 915 -24.51 8.73 8.11
N SER A 916 -24.58 10.01 8.45
CA SER A 916 -23.97 11.09 7.66
C SER A 916 -22.50 11.14 8.05
N TYR A 917 -21.65 10.36 7.39
CA TYR A 917 -20.22 10.62 7.45
C TYR A 917 -19.98 12.05 6.92
N LYS A 918 -19.26 12.88 7.68
CA LYS A 918 -18.77 14.18 7.18
C LYS A 918 -17.41 13.93 6.54
N ARG A 919 -17.13 14.53 5.38
CA ARG A 919 -15.79 14.49 4.79
C ARG A 919 -14.94 15.63 5.32
N ILE A 920 -13.62 15.50 5.21
CA ILE A 920 -12.64 16.54 5.57
C ILE A 920 -12.99 17.87 4.87
N ILE A 921 -13.26 17.84 3.56
CA ILE A 921 -13.63 19.02 2.77
C ILE A 921 -14.91 19.72 3.27
N ASP A 922 -15.87 18.97 3.85
CA ASP A 922 -17.11 19.54 4.36
C ASP A 922 -16.82 20.39 5.63
N VAL A 923 -15.86 19.97 6.45
CA VAL A 923 -15.40 20.72 7.63
C VAL A 923 -14.54 21.93 7.24
N GLU A 924 -13.71 21.81 6.21
CA GLU A 924 -12.94 22.93 5.66
C GLU A 924 -13.85 24.03 5.10
N LYS A 925 -14.90 23.65 4.35
CA LYS A 925 -15.95 24.58 3.92
C LYS A 925 -16.60 25.29 5.09
N GLU A 926 -16.95 24.56 6.16
CA GLU A 926 -17.52 25.14 7.37
C GLU A 926 -16.55 26.16 8.00
N ALA A 927 -15.25 25.84 8.07
CA ALA A 927 -14.21 26.75 8.55
C ALA A 927 -14.08 28.02 7.69
N ILE A 928 -14.13 27.89 6.35
CA ILE A 928 -14.13 29.01 5.40
C ILE A 928 -15.32 29.96 5.67
N VAL A 929 -16.52 29.40 5.89
CA VAL A 929 -17.72 30.21 6.19
C VAL A 929 -17.52 31.04 7.47
N LEU A 930 -16.93 30.44 8.52
CA LEU A 930 -16.71 31.12 9.79
C LEU A 930 -15.62 32.20 9.70
N ILE A 931 -14.49 31.93 9.03
CA ILE A 931 -13.41 32.91 8.86
C ILE A 931 -13.87 34.08 7.99
N VAL A 932 -14.61 33.84 6.91
CA VAL A 932 -15.21 34.90 6.08
C VAL A 932 -16.06 35.83 6.92
N ASN A 933 -16.96 35.27 7.73
CA ASN A 933 -17.84 36.06 8.59
C ASN A 933 -17.03 36.87 9.64
N ALA A 934 -15.94 36.31 10.15
CA ALA A 934 -15.04 37.02 11.05
C ALA A 934 -14.29 38.18 10.36
N LEU A 935 -13.74 37.94 9.18
CA LEU A 935 -12.97 38.92 8.40
C LEU A 935 -13.84 40.09 7.94
N GLU A 936 -15.07 39.81 7.49
CA GLU A 936 -16.06 40.82 7.13
C GLU A 936 -16.45 41.71 8.32
N ALA A 937 -16.38 41.21 9.56
CA ALA A 937 -16.60 42.02 10.76
C ALA A 937 -15.43 42.95 11.09
N ILE A 938 -14.19 42.59 10.71
CA ILE A 938 -12.96 43.37 10.97
C ILE A 938 -12.71 44.40 9.85
N GLY A 939 -13.00 44.02 8.61
CA GLY A 939 -12.71 44.80 7.40
C GLY A 939 -11.30 44.60 6.83
N ASP A 940 -10.64 43.47 7.13
CA ASP A 940 -9.33 43.12 6.57
C ASP A 940 -9.48 42.68 5.10
N VAL A 941 -8.44 42.91 4.28
CA VAL A 941 -8.43 42.46 2.88
C VAL A 941 -8.10 40.97 2.85
N TYR A 942 -8.89 40.16 2.14
CA TYR A 942 -8.64 38.72 2.10
C TYR A 942 -9.01 38.06 0.77
N GLY A 943 -8.29 37.01 0.40
CA GLY A 943 -8.58 36.14 -0.74
C GLY A 943 -8.73 34.70 -0.29
N ILE A 944 -9.57 33.93 -0.99
CA ILE A 944 -9.82 32.51 -0.71
C ILE A 944 -9.62 31.74 -2.00
N TYR A 945 -8.70 30.79 -1.93
CA TYR A 945 -8.23 30.02 -3.06
C TYR A 945 -8.20 28.53 -2.71
N GLY A 946 -8.59 27.70 -3.65
CA GLY A 946 -8.41 26.25 -3.61
C GLY A 946 -7.29 25.83 -4.55
N PHE A 947 -6.62 24.71 -4.29
CA PHE A 947 -5.64 24.16 -5.24
C PHE A 947 -5.73 22.64 -5.32
N SER A 948 -5.42 22.12 -6.51
CA SER A 948 -5.27 20.69 -6.78
C SER A 948 -4.20 20.48 -7.87
N GLY A 949 -3.41 19.43 -7.75
CA GLY A 949 -2.33 19.10 -8.67
C GLY A 949 -2.68 17.91 -9.57
N TYR A 950 -2.29 17.98 -10.84
CA TYR A 950 -2.29 16.84 -11.75
C TYR A 950 -1.06 16.95 -12.65
N GLY A 951 0.09 16.59 -12.09
CA GLY A 951 1.39 16.73 -12.74
C GLY A 951 1.85 18.19 -12.89
N ARG A 952 3.06 18.37 -13.44
CA ARG A 952 3.67 19.70 -13.60
C ARG A 952 2.95 20.56 -14.65
N GLU A 953 2.28 19.91 -15.60
CA GLU A 953 1.56 20.54 -16.71
C GLU A 953 0.24 21.20 -16.25
N ASN A 954 -0.32 20.76 -15.12
CA ASN A 954 -1.68 21.12 -14.72
C ASN A 954 -1.85 21.22 -13.19
N VAL A 955 -1.38 22.33 -12.62
CA VAL A 955 -1.73 22.72 -11.25
C VAL A 955 -2.95 23.63 -11.29
N GLU A 956 -4.10 23.13 -10.86
CA GLU A 956 -5.34 23.89 -10.87
C GLU A 956 -5.43 24.80 -9.64
N PHE A 957 -5.69 26.08 -9.89
CA PHE A 957 -5.82 27.09 -8.85
C PHE A 957 -7.21 27.72 -8.91
N TYR A 958 -8.07 27.32 -7.97
CA TYR A 958 -9.46 27.72 -7.91
C TYR A 958 -9.65 29.02 -7.13
N THR A 959 -10.25 30.00 -7.76
CA THR A 959 -10.56 31.30 -7.16
C THR A 959 -11.98 31.29 -6.63
N ILE A 960 -12.14 31.20 -5.31
CA ILE A 960 -13.44 31.30 -4.63
C ILE A 960 -13.77 32.79 -4.41
N LYS A 961 -12.78 33.55 -3.93
CA LYS A 961 -12.85 35.01 -3.77
C LYS A 961 -11.48 35.63 -4.04
N GLU A 962 -11.41 36.61 -4.95
CA GLU A 962 -10.17 37.39 -5.12
C GLU A 962 -9.92 38.37 -3.97
N LEU A 963 -8.66 38.78 -3.80
CA LEU A 963 -8.24 39.76 -2.79
C LEU A 963 -8.97 41.11 -2.93
N ASP A 964 -9.21 41.56 -4.17
CA ASP A 964 -9.89 42.82 -4.50
C ASP A 964 -11.41 42.67 -4.74
N GLU A 965 -11.93 41.45 -4.72
CA GLU A 965 -13.36 41.17 -4.87
C GLU A 965 -14.12 41.46 -3.57
N ALA A 966 -15.22 42.21 -3.64
CA ALA A 966 -16.10 42.42 -2.49
C ALA A 966 -16.92 41.16 -2.19
N PHE A 967 -17.15 40.85 -0.90
CA PHE A 967 -17.97 39.71 -0.52
C PHE A 967 -19.41 39.88 -0.99
N SER A 968 -19.89 38.91 -1.78
CA SER A 968 -21.21 38.94 -2.42
C SER A 968 -21.91 37.59 -2.32
N ASP A 969 -23.19 37.54 -2.68
CA ASP A 969 -23.94 36.27 -2.70
C ASP A 969 -23.35 35.25 -3.69
N ARG A 970 -22.62 35.70 -4.72
CA ARG A 970 -21.88 34.80 -5.63
C ARG A 970 -20.78 34.06 -4.90
N VAL A 971 -20.01 34.75 -4.04
CA VAL A 971 -18.95 34.13 -3.24
C VAL A 971 -19.52 33.07 -2.30
N LYS A 972 -20.70 33.34 -1.69
CA LYS A 972 -21.38 32.35 -0.84
C LYS A 972 -21.71 31.06 -1.59
N ARG A 973 -22.17 31.18 -2.83
CA ARG A 973 -22.48 30.04 -3.71
C ARG A 973 -21.23 29.31 -4.18
N ARG A 974 -20.11 30.02 -4.40
CA ARG A 974 -18.84 29.39 -4.79
C ARG A 974 -18.27 28.48 -3.70
N ILE A 975 -18.45 28.82 -2.42
CA ILE A 975 -18.00 28.00 -1.28
C ILE A 975 -18.67 26.60 -1.29
N ASP A 976 -19.93 26.52 -1.72
CA ASP A 976 -20.69 25.26 -1.78
C ASP A 976 -20.09 24.27 -2.80
N ARG A 977 -19.63 24.78 -3.95
CA ARG A 977 -19.07 23.99 -5.07
C ARG A 977 -17.63 23.52 -4.89
N VAL A 978 -16.97 23.89 -3.80
CA VAL A 978 -15.64 23.33 -3.49
C VAL A 978 -15.78 21.81 -3.36
N ALA A 979 -14.95 21.03 -4.03
CA ALA A 979 -15.02 19.57 -3.98
C ALA A 979 -13.61 18.98 -4.02
N PRO A 980 -13.41 17.77 -3.48
CA PRO A 980 -12.15 17.04 -3.65
C PRO A 980 -11.91 16.77 -5.14
N LEU A 981 -10.69 17.00 -5.59
CA LEU A 981 -10.19 16.87 -6.96
C LEU A 981 -8.94 15.97 -6.95
N HIS A 982 -8.00 16.15 -7.89
CA HIS A 982 -6.83 15.31 -8.13
C HIS A 982 -5.80 15.28 -6.97
N ALA A 983 -4.50 15.31 -7.25
CA ALA A 983 -3.42 15.21 -6.25
C ALA A 983 -3.03 16.59 -5.64
N THR A 984 -1.87 16.68 -4.98
CA THR A 984 -1.46 17.82 -4.13
C THR A 984 -0.08 18.37 -4.51
N ARG A 985 -0.03 19.39 -5.39
CA ARG A 985 1.21 20.10 -5.78
C ARG A 985 1.30 21.50 -5.16
N MET A 986 1.80 21.57 -3.93
CA MET A 986 1.75 22.80 -3.11
C MET A 986 2.72 23.89 -3.58
N GLY A 987 3.93 23.55 -4.01
CA GLY A 987 4.99 24.54 -4.33
C GLY A 987 4.53 25.63 -5.32
N PRO A 988 4.09 25.27 -6.54
CA PRO A 988 3.57 26.23 -7.52
C PRO A 988 2.34 27.01 -7.03
N ALA A 989 1.42 26.37 -6.29
CA ALA A 989 0.25 27.04 -5.73
C ALA A 989 0.62 28.11 -4.70
N ILE A 990 1.59 27.83 -3.82
CA ILE A 990 2.15 28.77 -2.84
C ILE A 990 2.84 29.93 -3.57
N ARG A 991 3.64 29.66 -4.59
CA ARG A 991 4.29 30.72 -5.41
C ARG A 991 3.26 31.62 -6.08
N HIS A 992 2.17 31.03 -6.60
CA HIS A 992 1.08 31.79 -7.22
C HIS A 992 0.32 32.67 -6.21
N ALA A 993 -0.05 32.13 -5.05
CA ALA A 993 -0.69 32.89 -3.98
C ALA A 993 0.21 34.01 -3.44
N THR A 994 1.51 33.73 -3.33
CA THR A 994 2.55 34.70 -2.94
C THR A 994 2.63 35.85 -3.95
N ALA A 995 2.61 35.56 -5.25
CA ALA A 995 2.60 36.58 -6.30
C ALA A 995 1.33 37.46 -6.27
N LYS A 996 0.18 36.92 -5.85
CA LYS A 996 -1.05 37.69 -5.63
C LYS A 996 -0.95 38.60 -4.40
N LEU A 997 -0.48 38.08 -3.27
CA LEU A 997 -0.26 38.86 -2.04
C LEU A 997 0.80 39.96 -2.21
N GLU A 998 1.82 39.71 -3.01
CA GLU A 998 2.86 40.69 -3.33
C GLU A 998 2.25 41.95 -3.96
N LYS A 999 1.24 41.80 -4.83
CA LYS A 999 0.51 42.91 -5.48
C LYS A 999 -0.43 43.67 -4.53
N ALA A 1000 -0.80 43.10 -3.39
CA ALA A 1000 -1.67 43.76 -2.42
C ALA A 1000 -0.92 44.89 -1.68
N ASP A 1001 -1.52 46.08 -1.62
CA ASP A 1001 -0.99 47.22 -0.87
C ASP A 1001 -1.41 47.12 0.60
N ALA A 1002 -0.70 46.29 1.36
CA ALA A 1002 -0.93 46.07 2.78
C ALA A 1002 0.39 45.95 3.54
N ARG A 1003 0.45 46.52 4.74
CA ARG A 1003 1.62 46.50 5.61
C ARG A 1003 1.91 45.11 6.17
N THR A 1004 0.88 44.33 6.45
CA THR A 1004 1.02 42.96 6.97
C THR A 1004 0.36 42.00 5.99
N LYS A 1005 1.14 41.07 5.44
CA LYS A 1005 0.69 40.07 4.46
C LYS A 1005 0.81 38.68 5.07
N ILE A 1006 -0.27 37.91 5.02
CA ILE A 1006 -0.34 36.58 5.65
C ILE A 1006 -0.84 35.55 4.63
N LEU A 1007 -0.18 34.41 4.56
CA LEU A 1007 -0.61 33.25 3.77
C LEU A 1007 -1.00 32.11 4.73
N PHE A 1008 -2.25 31.69 4.73
CA PHE A 1008 -2.71 30.52 5.46
C PHE A 1008 -2.80 29.34 4.50
N LEU A 1009 -2.06 28.27 4.78
CA LEU A 1009 -2.19 26.99 4.09
C LEU A 1009 -2.98 26.05 5.00
N VAL A 1010 -4.11 25.55 4.50
CA VAL A 1010 -4.92 24.52 5.14
C VAL A 1010 -4.83 23.28 4.27
N SER A 1011 -4.20 22.21 4.76
CA SER A 1011 -4.02 20.96 4.01
C SER A 1011 -4.06 19.77 4.96
N ASP A 1012 -4.65 18.68 4.49
CA ASP A 1012 -4.87 17.46 5.25
C ASP A 1012 -3.68 16.49 5.24
N GLY A 1013 -2.59 16.79 4.54
CA GLY A 1013 -1.45 15.89 4.47
C GLY A 1013 -0.19 16.40 3.76
N ARG A 1014 0.67 15.44 3.42
CA ARG A 1014 1.98 15.65 2.78
C ARG A 1014 1.81 16.02 1.29
N PRO A 1015 2.63 16.93 0.73
CA PRO A 1015 2.62 17.20 -0.71
C PRO A 1015 2.92 15.93 -1.51
N GLN A 1016 2.06 15.60 -2.48
CA GLN A 1016 2.18 14.42 -3.34
C GLN A 1016 1.47 14.67 -4.66
N ASP A 1017 2.17 14.54 -5.79
CA ASP A 1017 1.62 14.72 -7.14
C ASP A 1017 2.46 13.92 -8.16
N ARG A 1018 1.90 13.67 -9.35
CA ARG A 1018 2.58 13.00 -10.46
C ARG A 1018 3.86 13.76 -10.86
N GLY A 1019 4.96 13.05 -11.04
CA GLY A 1019 6.28 13.62 -11.37
C GLY A 1019 7.09 14.14 -10.17
N TYR A 1020 6.59 14.10 -8.92
CA TYR A 1020 7.41 14.35 -7.73
C TYR A 1020 8.23 13.13 -7.26
N SER A 1021 7.91 11.94 -7.75
CA SER A 1021 8.68 10.72 -7.49
C SER A 1021 8.96 10.06 -8.82
N ARG A 1022 10.23 9.88 -9.18
CA ARG A 1022 10.59 9.14 -10.40
C ARG A 1022 10.30 7.64 -10.30
N GLU A 1023 10.08 7.11 -9.10
CA GLU A 1023 10.05 5.65 -8.85
C GLU A 1023 9.16 5.26 -7.65
N GLY A 1024 8.22 6.10 -7.20
CA GLY A 1024 7.34 5.78 -6.05
C GLY A 1024 8.00 5.73 -4.65
N VAL A 1025 9.34 5.80 -4.56
CA VAL A 1025 10.09 5.74 -3.29
C VAL A 1025 10.44 7.15 -2.73
N GLU A 1026 10.45 8.17 -3.57
CA GLU A 1026 11.09 9.47 -3.25
C GLU A 1026 10.10 10.51 -2.72
N LYS A 1027 9.59 10.27 -1.51
CA LYS A 1027 8.61 11.15 -0.86
C LYS A 1027 9.19 12.50 -0.38
N GLU A 1028 10.52 12.69 -0.43
CA GLU A 1028 11.21 13.87 0.11
C GLU A 1028 11.24 15.06 -0.86
N TYR A 1029 11.18 14.84 -2.18
CA TYR A 1029 11.31 15.92 -3.17
C TYR A 1029 10.24 17.01 -3.00
N ALA A 1030 8.97 16.60 -2.92
CA ALA A 1030 7.84 17.51 -2.79
C ALA A 1030 7.87 18.33 -1.49
N VAL A 1031 8.44 17.76 -0.42
CA VAL A 1031 8.66 18.44 0.86
C VAL A 1031 9.69 19.56 0.71
N HIS A 1032 10.78 19.30 -0.02
CA HIS A 1032 11.83 20.30 -0.25
C HIS A 1032 11.41 21.42 -1.21
N ASP A 1033 10.66 21.12 -2.28
CA ASP A 1033 10.12 22.18 -3.15
C ASP A 1033 9.12 23.08 -2.40
N THR A 1034 8.22 22.47 -1.61
CA THR A 1034 7.25 23.22 -0.79
C THR A 1034 7.95 24.09 0.25
N ARG A 1035 8.99 23.56 0.91
CA ARG A 1035 9.84 24.33 1.83
C ARG A 1035 10.43 25.56 1.13
N MET A 1036 10.99 25.39 -0.05
CA MET A 1036 11.58 26.51 -0.80
C MET A 1036 10.54 27.56 -1.21
N ALA A 1037 9.35 27.14 -1.65
CA ALA A 1037 8.24 28.05 -1.94
C ALA A 1037 7.81 28.87 -0.70
N LEU A 1038 7.81 28.26 0.50
CA LEU A 1038 7.53 28.94 1.76
C LEU A 1038 8.65 29.92 2.16
N GLU A 1039 9.92 29.53 1.97
CA GLU A 1039 11.07 30.42 2.19
C GLU A 1039 11.05 31.62 1.22
N GLU A 1040 10.66 31.42 -0.04
CA GLU A 1040 10.46 32.48 -1.03
C GLU A 1040 9.40 33.49 -0.59
N ALA A 1041 8.26 33.01 -0.06
CA ALA A 1041 7.22 33.88 0.49
C ALA A 1041 7.74 34.71 1.66
N ARG A 1042 8.52 34.09 2.56
CA ARG A 1042 9.15 34.78 3.69
C ARG A 1042 10.14 35.85 3.23
N ARG A 1043 10.94 35.59 2.19
CA ARG A 1043 11.87 36.58 1.60
C ARG A 1043 11.15 37.81 1.03
N LYS A 1044 9.85 37.70 0.75
CA LYS A 1044 8.97 38.79 0.29
C LYS A 1044 8.15 39.44 1.43
N ASP A 1045 8.56 39.27 2.68
CA ASP A 1045 7.86 39.76 3.88
C ASP A 1045 6.40 39.26 4.00
N ILE A 1046 6.12 38.06 3.47
CA ILE A 1046 4.82 37.39 3.62
C ILE A 1046 4.93 36.30 4.69
N ASN A 1047 4.13 36.43 5.75
CA ASN A 1047 4.11 35.46 6.84
C ASN A 1047 3.21 34.28 6.46
N ALA A 1048 3.78 33.12 6.13
CA ALA A 1048 2.98 31.92 5.90
C ALA A 1048 2.81 31.08 7.19
N PHE A 1049 1.64 30.48 7.33
CA PHE A 1049 1.30 29.57 8.43
C PHE A 1049 0.58 28.34 7.89
N CYS A 1050 1.04 27.14 8.28
CA CYS A 1050 0.46 25.87 7.84
C CYS A 1050 -0.41 25.25 8.95
N LEU A 1051 -1.63 24.83 8.62
CA LEU A 1051 -2.55 24.15 9.51
C LEU A 1051 -2.93 22.80 8.90
N THR A 1052 -2.68 21.73 9.63
CA THR A 1052 -2.90 20.36 9.15
C THR A 1052 -3.53 19.46 10.22
N VAL A 1053 -4.20 18.40 9.78
CA VAL A 1053 -4.92 17.45 10.65
C VAL A 1053 -4.28 16.04 10.59
N ASP A 1054 -3.18 15.90 9.86
CA ASP A 1054 -2.41 14.66 9.79
C ASP A 1054 -1.69 14.38 11.13
N LYS A 1055 -2.12 13.33 11.84
CA LYS A 1055 -1.51 12.89 13.10
C LYS A 1055 -0.07 12.42 12.95
N ASN A 1056 0.31 11.96 11.75
CA ASN A 1056 1.68 11.60 11.40
C ASN A 1056 2.48 12.81 10.86
N GLY A 1057 1.87 14.00 10.82
CA GLY A 1057 2.43 15.21 10.23
C GLY A 1057 3.72 15.71 10.89
N HIS A 1058 3.96 15.40 12.17
CA HIS A 1058 5.09 15.95 12.92
C HIS A 1058 6.46 15.67 12.26
N ASP A 1059 6.62 14.51 11.61
CA ASP A 1059 7.93 14.07 11.10
C ASP A 1059 8.35 14.82 9.83
N TYR A 1060 7.43 15.18 8.93
CA TYR A 1060 7.75 15.93 7.70
C TYR A 1060 7.47 17.44 7.80
N LEU A 1061 6.51 17.88 8.64
CA LEU A 1061 6.20 19.31 8.80
C LEU A 1061 7.38 20.10 9.34
N GLY A 1062 8.18 19.49 10.23
CA GLY A 1062 9.42 20.11 10.73
C GLY A 1062 10.39 20.43 9.59
N THR A 1063 10.53 19.52 8.63
CA THR A 1063 11.39 19.72 7.44
C THR A 1063 10.76 20.70 6.44
N MET A 1064 9.45 20.58 6.21
CA MET A 1064 8.71 21.40 5.24
C MET A 1064 8.60 22.87 5.67
N CYS A 1065 8.21 23.12 6.92
CA CYS A 1065 7.97 24.46 7.42
C CYS A 1065 9.23 25.10 8.03
N ALA A 1066 10.26 24.31 8.37
CA ALA A 1066 11.49 24.79 8.99
C ALA A 1066 11.22 25.75 10.17
N ASP A 1067 11.60 27.04 10.04
CA ASP A 1067 11.39 28.08 11.05
C ASP A 1067 9.98 28.75 11.00
N MET A 1068 9.11 28.31 10.10
CA MET A 1068 7.78 28.89 9.88
C MET A 1068 6.73 28.23 10.77
N GLY A 1069 5.70 28.99 11.14
CA GLY A 1069 4.67 28.51 12.05
C GLY A 1069 3.80 27.43 11.40
N TYR A 1070 3.71 26.27 12.06
CA TYR A 1070 2.73 25.24 11.73
C TYR A 1070 2.01 24.75 12.99
N GLU A 1071 0.83 24.17 12.81
CA GLU A 1071 0.10 23.50 13.88
C GLU A 1071 -0.62 22.24 13.35
N VAL A 1072 -0.50 21.15 14.12
CA VAL A 1072 -1.19 19.88 13.86
C VAL A 1072 -2.41 19.80 14.78
N LEU A 1073 -3.60 19.62 14.22
CA LEU A 1073 -4.85 19.48 14.95
C LEU A 1073 -5.11 18.01 15.31
N ASP A 1074 -5.45 17.75 16.57
CA ASP A 1074 -5.83 16.40 17.03
C ASP A 1074 -7.16 15.92 16.41
N SER A 1075 -8.04 16.87 16.09
CA SER A 1075 -9.34 16.65 15.49
C SER A 1075 -9.64 17.72 14.43
N ILE A 1076 -10.12 17.29 13.27
CA ILE A 1076 -10.60 18.18 12.20
C ILE A 1076 -11.76 19.07 12.68
N PHE A 1077 -12.56 18.62 13.64
CA PHE A 1077 -13.67 19.41 14.18
C PHE A 1077 -13.21 20.67 14.92
N ASP A 1078 -11.95 20.73 15.35
CA ASP A 1078 -11.37 21.91 16.00
C ASP A 1078 -10.88 22.97 15.00
N LEU A 1079 -10.79 22.61 13.70
CA LEU A 1079 -10.31 23.49 12.62
C LEU A 1079 -11.01 24.86 12.59
N PRO A 1080 -12.37 24.95 12.66
CA PRO A 1080 -13.05 26.23 12.54
C PRO A 1080 -12.76 27.17 13.71
N GLU A 1081 -12.64 26.66 14.94
CA GLU A 1081 -12.31 27.49 16.11
C GLU A 1081 -10.82 27.85 16.13
N ARG A 1082 -9.95 26.92 15.74
CA ARG A 1082 -8.51 27.13 15.82
C ARG A 1082 -7.97 28.08 14.75
N LEU A 1083 -8.48 27.99 13.52
CA LEU A 1083 -8.11 28.91 12.43
C LEU A 1083 -8.33 30.38 12.83
N LEU A 1084 -9.45 30.67 13.48
CA LEU A 1084 -9.79 32.00 13.97
C LEU A 1084 -8.85 32.48 15.08
N TYR A 1085 -8.52 31.59 16.02
CA TYR A 1085 -7.58 31.88 17.09
C TYR A 1085 -6.19 32.23 16.54
N LEU A 1086 -5.72 31.47 15.54
CA LEU A 1086 -4.43 31.68 14.89
C LEU A 1086 -4.39 32.98 14.11
N TYR A 1087 -5.43 33.27 13.33
CA TYR A 1087 -5.56 34.55 12.62
C TYR A 1087 -5.43 35.75 13.55
N ARG A 1088 -6.11 35.70 14.71
CA ARG A 1088 -5.98 36.72 15.76
C ARG A 1088 -4.55 36.87 16.27
N ARG A 1089 -3.87 35.75 16.55
CA ARG A 1089 -2.50 35.76 17.11
C ARG A 1089 -1.49 36.33 16.11
N LEU A 1090 -1.69 36.14 14.81
CA LEU A 1090 -0.77 36.56 13.77
C LEU A 1090 -1.00 37.99 13.26
N THR A 1091 -2.18 38.57 13.54
CA THR A 1091 -2.55 39.94 13.14
C THR A 1091 -2.47 40.97 14.27
N MET A 1092 -2.18 40.54 15.50
CA MET A 1092 -1.89 41.41 16.66
C MET A 1092 -0.39 41.54 16.87
#